data_AF-A0A0D9VBG1-F1
#
_entry.id   AF-A0A0D9VBG1-F1
#
_cell.length_a   1.000
_cell.length_b   1.000
_cell.length_c   1.000
_cell.angle_alpha   90.00
_cell.angle_beta   90.00
_cell.angle_gamma   90.00
#
_symmetry.space_group_name_H-M   'P 1'
#
loop_
_entity.id
_entity.type
_entity.pdbx_description
1 polymer ?
#
loop_
_entity_poly.entity_id
_entity_poly.type
_entity_poly.pdbx_seq_one_letter_code
_entity_poly.pdbx_strand_id
1 'polypeptide(L)'
;MQMVGTLYTHHQKCVLVDTPASETTRRITAFLGGLDLAAGRYDTPSHRLFDDLHTVFSGDVYNPSLSTEAAAGGPRQPWHDMHCRVDGPAAYDVLENFEQRWRKATRVKRHWKDDSLLKLDRISWILSPSAAGAGEEDDRHLYALPEGDPECWHTQVFRSVDSGAGNLVPMEIALKVASKIAAGERFAVYIVIPMWPEGNPNSGPVQEILFWQRQTMQTMYEVIAAAIRDSPAIAAGAAYPQDYLNFYCLGKREAAATATRSPDGGGAASSAAALARWHRRFMIYVHSKGMIVDDDYVIIGSANINQRSLAGSRDTEIAVGAYQPHHRHRHRRGGGKVYGYRLSLWEEHLGDGVGRWPEMSSPESKACVDRVNEIADENWRRYTDDERVVELEGHLMRYPVAVDRDGKAEAAAGGSAAADVADHPPRMTTVSKHYFGGASSERDHDLRVDIIENIEEDYGMFVWPCSVILAEYVWQNKSRFTGSRVVELGAGTSLPGLVAAKVGADVTLTDIAHNTEVLNNIRQVCSLNNVNCTVLGLTWGEWDEPIFDLHPDVILGADVFYDSAKFDDLFATVTFLLENSPGAVFITTYHNRSGHHLIEFLMVKWGLKCLKLLDGFSFLPLCKAASLQGNIQLVEIALDKENPTCSLAEQEIL
;
A
#
# COMPACT_ATOMS: atom_id res chain seq x y z
N MET A 1 4.48 20.87 -24.78
CA MET A 1 4.75 20.89 -23.32
C MET A 1 4.66 19.44 -22.87
N GLN A 2 5.79 18.72 -22.80
CA GLN A 2 5.85 17.30 -22.41
C GLN A 2 5.60 17.23 -20.90
N MET A 3 4.44 16.71 -20.47
CA MET A 3 4.27 16.22 -19.11
C MET A 3 4.95 14.86 -19.02
N VAL A 4 6.16 14.82 -18.47
CA VAL A 4 6.70 13.60 -17.88
C VAL A 4 5.91 13.38 -16.60
N GLY A 5 4.93 12.48 -16.60
CA GLY A 5 4.15 12.14 -15.41
C GLY A 5 5.07 11.51 -14.37
N THR A 6 5.31 12.20 -13.25
CA THR A 6 6.12 11.66 -12.16
C THR A 6 5.29 10.65 -11.36
N LEU A 7 5.71 9.37 -11.35
CA LEU A 7 5.07 8.27 -10.60
C LEU A 7 5.05 8.45 -9.06
N TYR A 8 5.89 9.35 -8.56
CA TYR A 8 6.13 9.60 -7.14
C TYR A 8 5.79 11.04 -6.76
N THR A 9 5.54 11.25 -5.47
CA THR A 9 5.09 12.53 -4.94
C THR A 9 6.08 13.14 -3.95
N HIS A 10 5.93 14.44 -3.73
CA HIS A 10 6.53 15.11 -2.59
C HIS A 10 5.59 14.99 -1.40
N HIS A 11 5.84 14.00 -0.54
CA HIS A 11 4.89 13.60 0.48
C HIS A 11 5.19 14.17 1.89
N GLN A 12 6.27 14.94 2.06
CA GLN A 12 6.59 15.68 3.28
C GLN A 12 5.50 16.72 3.62
N LYS A 13 4.92 16.65 4.82
CA LYS A 13 4.08 17.70 5.39
C LYS A 13 4.85 18.44 6.47
N CYS A 14 5.17 19.70 6.23
CA CYS A 14 5.91 20.52 7.18
C CYS A 14 5.51 22.00 7.10
N VAL A 15 5.41 22.65 8.26
CA VAL A 15 5.27 24.09 8.41
C VAL A 15 6.44 24.62 9.24
N LEU A 16 7.14 25.62 8.71
CA LEU A 16 8.23 26.33 9.39
C LEU A 16 7.79 27.76 9.64
N VAL A 17 7.88 28.21 10.89
CA VAL A 17 7.52 29.57 11.29
C VAL A 17 8.58 30.11 12.24
N ASP A 18 8.84 31.41 12.13
CA ASP A 18 9.54 32.13 13.18
C ASP A 18 8.56 32.43 14.33
N THR A 19 8.93 32.07 15.55
CA THR A 19 8.15 32.30 16.78
C THR A 19 8.92 33.22 17.73
N PRO A 20 8.23 33.96 18.62
CA PRO A 20 8.91 34.77 19.63
C PRO A 20 9.88 33.93 20.47
N ALA A 21 11.10 34.45 20.65
CA ALA A 21 12.11 33.92 21.56
C ALA A 21 12.26 34.83 22.79
N SER A 22 12.25 36.15 22.55
CA SER A 22 12.07 37.20 23.56
C SER A 22 11.13 38.27 23.02
N GLU A 23 10.98 39.40 23.72
CA GLU A 23 10.17 40.54 23.24
C GLU A 23 10.67 41.09 21.88
N THR A 24 11.96 40.97 21.59
CA THR A 24 12.61 41.59 20.43
C THR A 24 13.27 40.58 19.48
N THR A 25 13.35 39.32 19.88
CA THR A 25 14.03 38.26 19.10
C THR A 25 13.09 37.09 18.80
N ARG A 26 13.42 36.35 17.75
CA ARG A 26 12.62 35.24 17.22
C ARG A 26 13.50 34.02 16.99
N ARG A 27 12.87 32.85 16.93
CA ARG A 27 13.52 31.55 16.66
C ARG A 27 12.68 30.73 15.69
N ILE A 28 13.26 29.71 15.08
CA ILE A 28 12.52 28.81 14.20
C ILE A 28 11.81 27.74 15.03
N THR A 29 10.55 27.49 14.68
CA THR A 29 9.74 26.38 15.16
C THR A 29 9.25 25.60 13.93
N ALA A 30 9.35 24.27 13.99
CA ALA A 30 8.89 23.39 12.93
C ALA A 30 7.67 22.57 13.38
N PHE A 31 6.77 22.29 12.46
CA PHE A 31 5.70 21.32 12.61
C PHE A 31 5.83 20.30 11.50
N LEU A 32 5.73 19.01 11.83
CA LEU A 32 5.72 17.93 10.83
C LEU A 32 4.97 16.70 11.34
N GLY A 33 4.49 15.88 10.40
CA GLY A 33 3.72 14.67 10.68
C GLY A 33 2.91 14.21 9.47
N GLY A 34 1.76 13.59 9.72
CA GLY A 34 0.86 13.08 8.68
C GLY A 34 -0.13 14.13 8.15
N LEU A 35 -0.49 15.15 8.94
CA LEU A 35 -1.49 16.15 8.55
C LEU A 35 -0.99 17.13 7.47
N ASP A 36 -1.65 17.09 6.31
CA ASP A 36 -1.62 18.17 5.31
C ASP A 36 -2.57 19.31 5.73
N LEU A 37 -2.25 20.55 5.33
CA LEU A 37 -3.19 21.68 5.41
C LEU A 37 -4.19 21.61 4.24
N ALA A 38 -5.11 20.65 4.28
CA ALA A 38 -6.04 20.32 3.20
C ALA A 38 -7.44 19.92 3.72
N ALA A 39 -8.42 19.84 2.82
CA ALA A 39 -9.78 19.39 3.10
C ALA A 39 -9.82 18.00 3.75
N GLY A 40 -10.76 17.78 4.67
CA GLY A 40 -11.01 16.51 5.34
C GLY A 40 -10.06 16.17 6.49
N ARG A 41 -9.03 16.99 6.76
CA ARG A 41 -8.01 16.70 7.78
C ARG A 41 -8.40 17.17 9.18
N TYR A 42 -9.28 18.17 9.29
CA TYR A 42 -9.71 18.67 10.59
C TYR A 42 -10.61 17.62 11.27
N ASP A 43 -10.21 17.18 12.45
CA ASP A 43 -11.01 16.29 13.29
C ASP A 43 -10.65 16.44 14.78
N THR A 44 -11.39 15.74 15.62
CA THR A 44 -11.15 15.61 17.06
C THR A 44 -11.32 14.14 17.46
N PRO A 45 -10.84 13.71 18.63
CA PRO A 45 -11.01 12.32 19.12
C PRO A 45 -12.48 11.82 19.18
N SER A 46 -13.46 12.74 19.07
CA SER A 46 -14.88 12.37 18.99
C SER A 46 -15.25 11.65 17.69
N HIS A 47 -14.52 11.92 16.60
CA HIS A 47 -14.67 11.31 15.27
C HIS A 47 -16.10 11.24 14.75
N ARG A 48 -16.82 12.37 14.85
CA ARG A 48 -18.24 12.50 14.48
C ARG A 48 -18.51 12.04 13.04
N LEU A 49 -19.50 11.18 12.81
CA LEU A 49 -19.90 10.72 11.48
C LEU A 49 -20.99 11.60 10.88
N PHE A 50 -22.01 11.92 11.68
CA PHE A 50 -23.24 12.57 11.24
C PHE A 50 -23.60 13.79 12.09
N ASP A 51 -23.15 13.82 13.33
CA ASP A 51 -23.49 14.89 14.27
C ASP A 51 -22.77 16.19 13.90
N ASP A 52 -23.52 17.30 13.96
CA ASP A 52 -23.02 18.66 13.78
C ASP A 52 -22.25 18.91 12.46
N LEU A 53 -22.56 18.18 11.38
CA LEU A 53 -21.91 18.39 10.07
C LEU A 53 -22.06 19.82 9.52
N HIS A 54 -23.08 20.55 9.98
CA HIS A 54 -23.33 21.95 9.61
C HIS A 54 -22.45 22.97 10.39
N THR A 55 -21.60 22.50 11.32
CA THR A 55 -20.73 23.35 12.16
C THR A 55 -19.35 23.52 11.53
N VAL A 56 -18.30 23.01 12.18
CA VAL A 56 -16.89 23.05 11.74
C VAL A 56 -16.64 22.25 10.45
N PHE A 57 -17.54 21.33 10.10
CA PHE A 57 -17.46 20.54 8.86
C PHE A 57 -18.27 21.15 7.71
N SER A 58 -18.87 22.32 7.91
CA SER A 58 -19.63 22.99 6.86
C SER A 58 -18.71 23.35 5.69
N GLY A 59 -18.99 22.78 4.52
CA GLY A 59 -18.13 22.91 3.33
C GLY A 59 -16.93 21.97 3.31
N ASP A 60 -16.78 21.09 4.29
CA ASP A 60 -15.70 20.09 4.42
C ASP A 60 -16.21 18.71 4.89
N VAL A 61 -17.40 18.31 4.40
CA VAL A 61 -17.93 16.95 4.62
C VAL A 61 -17.21 15.99 3.67
N TYR A 62 -16.03 15.54 4.10
CA TYR A 62 -15.12 14.75 3.29
C TYR A 62 -15.39 13.24 3.41
N ASN A 63 -15.64 12.56 2.29
CA ASN A 63 -15.67 11.09 2.21
C ASN A 63 -15.41 10.61 0.78
N PRO A 64 -14.18 10.21 0.43
CA PRO A 64 -13.80 9.78 -0.92
C PRO A 64 -14.13 8.30 -1.18
N SER A 65 -14.55 7.54 -0.16
CA SER A 65 -14.97 6.14 -0.30
C SER A 65 -16.43 6.01 -0.74
N LEU A 66 -17.23 7.08 -0.65
CA LEU A 66 -18.62 7.15 -1.09
C LEU A 66 -18.76 8.15 -2.25
N SER A 67 -19.78 7.98 -3.11
CA SER A 67 -20.02 8.89 -4.24
C SER A 67 -20.38 10.31 -3.78
N THR A 68 -20.05 11.33 -4.59
CA THR A 68 -20.18 12.76 -4.23
C THR A 68 -21.60 13.22 -3.93
N GLU A 69 -22.63 12.55 -4.50
CA GLU A 69 -24.05 12.86 -4.23
C GLU A 69 -24.49 12.44 -2.82
N ALA A 70 -23.71 11.60 -2.13
CA ALA A 70 -24.03 11.09 -0.80
C ALA A 70 -23.55 11.96 0.37
N ALA A 71 -22.61 12.88 0.14
CA ALA A 71 -21.91 13.61 1.21
C ALA A 71 -22.77 14.70 1.90
N ALA A 72 -23.94 15.05 1.37
CA ALA A 72 -24.80 16.08 1.97
C ALA A 72 -25.42 15.68 3.32
N GLY A 73 -25.43 14.39 3.68
CA GLY A 73 -26.03 13.87 4.93
C GLY A 73 -25.17 12.88 5.70
N GLY A 74 -23.88 12.76 5.35
CA GLY A 74 -22.95 11.80 5.96
C GLY A 74 -23.12 10.33 5.50
N PRO A 75 -22.31 9.42 6.07
CA PRO A 75 -21.26 9.72 7.04
C PRO A 75 -20.10 10.47 6.36
N ARG A 76 -19.52 11.47 7.04
CA ARG A 76 -18.15 11.88 6.68
C ARG A 76 -17.20 10.73 7.00
N GLN A 77 -16.00 10.74 6.42
CA GLN A 77 -14.90 9.88 6.85
C GLN A 77 -14.09 10.62 7.93
N PRO A 78 -14.13 10.19 9.20
CA PRO A 78 -13.27 10.76 10.23
C PRO A 78 -11.80 10.54 9.94
N TRP A 79 -10.95 11.42 10.45
CA TRP A 79 -9.52 11.48 10.16
C TRP A 79 -8.72 11.39 11.47
N HIS A 80 -8.12 10.23 11.73
CA HIS A 80 -7.19 10.03 12.84
C HIS A 80 -5.75 10.15 12.32
N ASP A 81 -4.95 11.03 12.92
CA ASP A 81 -3.59 11.32 12.47
C ASP A 81 -2.67 11.76 13.63
N MET A 82 -1.37 11.81 13.35
CA MET A 82 -0.32 12.25 14.28
C MET A 82 0.49 13.40 13.68
N HIS A 83 0.79 14.39 14.51
CA HIS A 83 1.62 15.53 14.14
C HIS A 83 2.41 16.01 15.36
N CYS A 84 3.59 16.59 15.13
CA CYS A 84 4.43 17.09 16.21
C CYS A 84 4.88 18.52 15.95
N ARG A 85 5.16 19.23 17.04
CA ARG A 85 5.92 20.49 17.04
C ARG A 85 7.34 20.19 17.49
N VAL A 86 8.31 20.73 16.78
CA VAL A 86 9.74 20.61 17.07
C VAL A 86 10.27 22.00 17.39
N ASP A 87 10.76 22.13 18.61
CA ASP A 87 11.52 23.28 19.11
C ASP A 87 13.01 22.88 19.26
N GLY A 88 13.90 23.85 19.45
CA GLY A 88 15.34 23.60 19.63
C GLY A 88 16.11 23.40 18.32
N PRO A 89 17.37 22.94 18.41
CA PRO A 89 18.25 22.78 17.26
C PRO A 89 17.66 21.92 16.12
N ALA A 90 16.89 20.88 16.45
CA ALA A 90 16.27 20.00 15.46
C ALA A 90 15.27 20.73 14.53
N ALA A 91 14.68 21.86 14.94
CA ALA A 91 13.85 22.68 14.06
C ALA A 91 14.64 23.27 12.88
N TYR A 92 15.94 23.52 13.09
CA TYR A 92 16.84 24.05 12.06
C TYR A 92 17.31 22.95 11.10
N ASP A 93 17.35 21.68 11.51
CA ASP A 93 17.58 20.56 10.61
C ASP A 93 16.38 20.38 9.63
N VAL A 94 15.16 20.57 10.13
CA VAL A 94 13.94 20.58 9.30
C VAL A 94 13.96 21.76 8.33
N LEU A 95 14.39 22.94 8.79
CA LEU A 95 14.62 24.10 7.92
C LEU A 95 15.64 23.77 6.84
N GLU A 96 16.80 23.21 7.20
CA GLU A 96 17.84 22.88 6.24
C GLU A 96 17.33 21.93 5.15
N ASN A 97 16.52 20.92 5.52
CA ASN A 97 15.83 20.06 4.56
C ASN A 97 14.96 20.87 3.57
N PHE A 98 14.17 21.83 4.07
CA PHE A 98 13.38 22.72 3.22
C PHE A 98 14.26 23.56 2.29
N GLU A 99 15.31 24.20 2.82
CA GLU A 99 16.20 25.05 2.03
C GLU A 99 16.92 24.27 0.92
N GLN A 100 17.41 23.07 1.23
CA GLN A 100 18.08 22.20 0.25
C GLN A 100 17.12 21.81 -0.89
N ARG A 101 15.87 21.47 -0.58
CA ARG A 101 14.84 21.17 -1.59
C ARG A 101 14.48 22.40 -2.41
N TRP A 102 14.32 23.56 -1.78
CA TRP A 102 14.04 24.82 -2.47
C TRP A 102 15.15 25.17 -3.47
N ARG A 103 16.42 25.07 -3.05
CA ARG A 103 17.59 25.30 -3.92
C ARG A 103 17.62 24.32 -5.10
N LYS A 104 17.32 23.03 -4.88
CA LYS A 104 17.27 22.01 -5.95
C LYS A 104 16.15 22.33 -6.96
N ALA A 105 14.96 22.70 -6.49
CA ALA A 105 13.81 23.01 -7.35
C ALA A 105 13.98 24.30 -8.16
N THR A 106 14.64 25.32 -7.60
CA THR A 106 14.83 26.62 -8.24
C THR A 106 16.00 26.66 -9.24
N ARG A 107 17.03 25.82 -9.09
CA ARG A 107 18.15 25.70 -10.07
C ARG A 107 17.68 25.38 -11.50
N VAL A 108 16.51 24.75 -11.66
CA VAL A 108 15.93 24.41 -12.96
C VAL A 108 15.33 25.63 -13.69
N LYS A 109 15.05 26.73 -12.97
CA LYS A 109 14.50 27.98 -13.54
C LYS A 109 15.55 29.09 -13.51
N ARG A 110 16.36 29.19 -14.57
CA ARG A 110 17.46 30.17 -14.78
C ARG A 110 17.10 31.68 -14.69
N HIS A 111 15.85 32.05 -14.39
CA HIS A 111 15.38 33.44 -14.46
C HIS A 111 15.10 34.13 -13.13
N TRP A 112 15.23 33.44 -11.99
CA TRP A 112 15.01 34.04 -10.68
C TRP A 112 16.34 34.53 -10.08
N LYS A 113 16.39 35.79 -9.63
CA LYS A 113 17.55 36.35 -8.92
C LYS A 113 17.78 35.58 -7.62
N ASP A 114 19.05 35.52 -7.20
CA ASP A 114 19.66 34.75 -6.09
C ASP A 114 19.08 35.03 -4.67
N ASP A 115 17.97 35.78 -4.55
CA ASP A 115 17.39 36.29 -3.29
C ASP A 115 16.01 35.67 -2.94
N SER A 116 15.61 34.55 -3.54
CA SER A 116 14.27 33.96 -3.30
C SER A 116 14.08 33.32 -1.91
N LEU A 117 15.18 32.98 -1.22
CA LEU A 117 15.17 32.44 0.13
C LEU A 117 16.03 33.34 1.02
N LEU A 118 15.41 33.95 2.04
CA LEU A 118 16.11 34.81 2.99
C LEU A 118 17.16 33.99 3.73
N LYS A 119 18.39 34.52 3.83
CA LYS A 119 19.44 33.88 4.61
C LYS A 119 19.32 34.34 6.06
N LEU A 120 19.01 33.41 6.97
CA LEU A 120 18.76 33.73 8.38
C LEU A 120 19.97 34.37 9.07
N ASP A 121 21.19 34.02 8.67
CA ASP A 121 22.44 34.62 9.15
C ASP A 121 22.52 36.15 8.89
N ARG A 122 21.72 36.67 7.95
CA ARG A 122 21.63 38.12 7.67
C ARG A 122 20.53 38.83 8.45
N ILE A 123 19.73 38.10 9.23
CA ILE A 123 18.60 38.65 9.99
C ILE A 123 18.94 38.59 11.47
N SER A 124 19.51 39.68 12.01
CA SER A 124 20.05 39.72 13.37
C SER A 124 19.04 39.48 14.49
N TRP A 125 17.74 39.63 14.23
CA TRP A 125 16.67 39.40 15.20
C TRP A 125 16.08 37.97 15.13
N ILE A 126 16.52 37.12 14.19
CA ILE A 126 16.22 35.68 14.20
C ILE A 126 17.46 34.95 14.71
N LEU A 127 17.32 34.36 15.89
CA LEU A 127 18.40 33.64 16.54
C LEU A 127 18.69 32.33 15.79
N SER A 128 19.93 31.87 15.86
CA SER A 128 20.39 30.58 15.32
C SER A 128 21.24 29.86 16.37
N PRO A 129 21.20 28.53 16.46
CA PRO A 129 21.95 27.76 17.47
C PRO A 129 23.47 27.98 17.43
N SER A 130 24.00 28.45 16.30
CA SER A 130 25.43 28.64 16.03
C SER A 130 25.99 30.03 16.40
N ALA A 131 25.18 30.94 16.94
CA ALA A 131 25.68 32.23 17.40
C ALA A 131 26.46 32.06 18.72
N ALA A 132 27.78 32.27 18.65
CA ALA A 132 28.66 32.18 19.79
C ALA A 132 28.24 33.17 20.90
N GLY A 133 27.69 32.63 21.99
CA GLY A 133 27.43 33.35 23.23
C GLY A 133 26.03 33.09 23.76
N ALA A 134 25.84 31.97 24.47
CA ALA A 134 24.67 31.79 25.32
C ALA A 134 24.74 32.83 26.44
N GLY A 135 24.04 33.96 26.27
CA GLY A 135 23.79 34.89 27.35
C GLY A 135 22.76 34.30 28.31
N GLU A 136 22.79 34.68 29.59
CA GLU A 136 21.79 34.27 30.59
C GLU A 136 20.34 34.71 30.25
N GLU A 137 20.14 35.51 29.19
CA GLU A 137 18.86 36.03 28.71
C GLU A 137 18.29 35.33 27.45
N ASP A 138 18.97 34.32 26.89
CA ASP A 138 18.52 33.66 25.65
C ASP A 138 17.39 32.63 25.86
N ASP A 139 16.50 32.47 24.86
CA ASP A 139 15.40 31.48 24.90
C ASP A 139 15.92 30.04 25.02
N ARG A 140 15.48 29.36 26.09
CA ARG A 140 15.79 27.97 26.41
C ARG A 140 15.36 26.97 25.31
N HIS A 141 14.42 27.33 24.45
CA HIS A 141 13.98 26.54 23.29
C HIS A 141 14.83 26.76 22.03
N LEU A 142 15.91 27.52 22.10
CA LEU A 142 16.88 27.68 21.00
C LEU A 142 18.01 26.65 21.06
N TYR A 143 18.40 26.24 22.26
CA TYR A 143 19.58 25.40 22.51
C TYR A 143 19.22 24.00 22.98
N ALA A 144 20.18 23.07 22.84
CA ALA A 144 20.06 21.76 23.43
C ALA A 144 20.09 21.87 24.96
N LEU A 145 19.11 21.26 25.63
CA LEU A 145 19.08 21.20 27.09
C LEU A 145 20.15 20.24 27.61
N PRO A 146 20.80 20.55 28.76
CA PRO A 146 21.72 19.61 29.40
C PRO A 146 21.05 18.26 29.65
N GLU A 147 21.81 17.16 29.57
CA GLU A 147 21.27 15.82 29.82
C GLU A 147 20.61 15.67 31.20
N GLY A 148 21.00 16.47 32.20
CA GLY A 148 20.43 16.46 33.55
C GLY A 148 19.06 17.16 33.68
N ASP A 149 18.56 17.78 32.62
CA ASP A 149 17.33 18.56 32.61
C ASP A 149 16.08 17.69 32.38
N PRO A 150 15.05 17.73 33.24
CA PRO A 150 13.86 16.88 33.11
C PRO A 150 13.05 17.14 31.83
N GLU A 151 13.15 18.33 31.23
CA GLU A 151 12.49 18.66 29.96
C GLU A 151 13.38 18.36 28.74
N CYS A 152 14.55 17.75 28.91
CA CYS A 152 15.44 17.38 27.82
C CYS A 152 14.82 16.33 26.88
N TRP A 153 15.06 16.50 25.58
CA TRP A 153 14.74 15.55 24.53
C TRP A 153 15.97 15.32 23.66
N HIS A 154 16.22 14.06 23.31
CA HIS A 154 17.05 13.72 22.18
C HIS A 154 16.16 13.54 20.96
N THR A 155 16.46 14.28 19.90
CA THR A 155 15.64 14.36 18.70
C THR A 155 16.51 14.11 17.48
N GLN A 156 16.06 13.23 16.59
CA GLN A 156 16.70 12.93 15.31
C GLN A 156 15.70 13.18 14.18
N VAL A 157 16.11 13.96 13.19
CA VAL A 157 15.32 14.19 11.97
C VAL A 157 15.75 13.17 10.91
N PHE A 158 14.78 12.43 10.39
CA PHE A 158 14.93 11.49 9.28
C PHE A 158 14.28 12.06 8.03
N ARG A 159 14.88 11.81 6.88
CA ARG A 159 14.34 12.22 5.58
C ARG A 159 14.71 11.21 4.52
N SER A 160 13.88 11.11 3.48
CA SER A 160 14.23 10.33 2.29
C SER A 160 15.49 10.89 1.65
N VAL A 161 16.38 9.98 1.23
CA VAL A 161 17.58 10.29 0.46
C VAL A 161 17.52 9.51 -0.86
N ASP A 162 18.16 10.04 -1.91
CA ASP A 162 18.10 9.51 -3.29
C ASP A 162 18.82 8.13 -3.47
N SER A 163 18.81 7.26 -2.46
CA SER A 163 19.38 5.90 -2.47
C SER A 163 18.30 4.86 -2.21
N GLY A 164 18.18 3.87 -3.10
CA GLY A 164 17.20 2.79 -2.97
C GLY A 164 17.49 1.83 -1.80
N ALA A 165 16.49 1.56 -0.97
CA ALA A 165 16.53 0.55 0.09
C ALA A 165 15.26 -0.33 0.07
N GLY A 166 15.37 -1.59 0.48
CA GLY A 166 14.19 -2.46 0.69
C GLY A 166 13.51 -2.15 2.03
N ASN A 167 12.18 -2.16 2.06
CA ASN A 167 11.42 -2.03 3.30
C ASN A 167 11.51 -3.34 4.11
N LEU A 168 12.23 -3.30 5.24
CA LEU A 168 12.39 -4.44 6.15
C LEU A 168 11.47 -4.39 7.38
N VAL A 169 10.71 -3.30 7.56
CA VAL A 169 9.98 -3.04 8.82
C VAL A 169 9.07 -4.21 9.24
N PRO A 170 8.23 -4.80 8.35
CA PRO A 170 7.38 -5.92 8.75
C PRO A 170 8.18 -7.15 9.22
N MET A 171 9.27 -7.47 8.51
CA MET A 171 10.10 -8.63 8.85
C MET A 171 10.90 -8.41 10.14
N GLU A 172 11.42 -7.21 10.37
CA GLU A 172 12.11 -6.87 11.63
C GLU A 172 11.17 -6.95 12.84
N ILE A 173 9.91 -6.56 12.69
CA ILE A 173 8.88 -6.75 13.73
C ILE A 173 8.68 -8.24 14.01
N ALA A 174 8.44 -9.06 12.98
CA ALA A 174 8.19 -10.48 13.13
C ALA A 174 9.40 -11.22 13.75
N LEU A 175 10.61 -10.93 13.27
CA LEU A 175 11.86 -11.49 13.79
C LEU A 175 12.15 -11.02 15.21
N LYS A 176 11.82 -9.78 15.57
CA LYS A 176 11.92 -9.30 16.96
C LYS A 176 11.00 -10.11 17.87
N VAL A 177 9.74 -10.29 17.50
CA VAL A 177 8.78 -11.12 18.25
C VAL A 177 9.30 -12.55 18.39
N ALA A 178 9.72 -13.17 17.29
CA ALA A 178 10.29 -14.52 17.30
C ALA A 178 11.50 -14.64 18.23
N SER A 179 12.41 -13.65 18.22
CA SER A 179 13.57 -13.64 19.11
C SER A 179 13.19 -13.58 20.60
N LYS A 180 12.11 -12.86 20.94
CA LYS A 180 11.61 -12.74 22.31
C LYS A 180 10.93 -14.03 22.78
N ILE A 181 10.17 -14.66 21.89
CA ILE A 181 9.58 -15.99 22.12
C ILE A 181 10.66 -17.04 22.38
N ALA A 182 11.73 -17.05 21.56
CA ALA A 182 12.86 -17.96 21.75
C ALA A 182 13.60 -17.72 23.07
N ALA A 183 13.68 -16.47 23.52
CA ALA A 183 14.26 -16.10 24.81
C ALA A 183 13.31 -16.35 26.02
N GLY A 184 12.05 -16.73 25.79
CA GLY A 184 11.04 -16.84 26.86
C GLY A 184 10.66 -15.49 27.47
N GLU A 185 10.91 -14.38 26.77
CA GLU A 185 10.63 -13.02 27.21
C GLU A 185 9.27 -12.55 26.68
N ARG A 186 8.52 -11.81 27.51
CA ARG A 186 7.26 -11.21 27.06
C ARG A 186 7.51 -10.02 26.14
N PHE A 187 6.72 -9.96 25.07
CA PHE A 187 6.76 -8.91 24.07
C PHE A 187 5.41 -8.85 23.36
N ALA A 188 4.95 -7.65 23.01
CA ALA A 188 3.69 -7.47 22.31
C ALA A 188 3.83 -6.35 21.27
N VAL A 189 3.12 -6.49 20.16
CA VAL A 189 3.09 -5.56 19.04
C VAL A 189 1.63 -5.27 18.68
N TYR A 190 1.31 -3.99 18.62
CA TYR A 190 -0.02 -3.47 18.30
C TYR A 190 0.09 -2.64 17.02
N ILE A 191 -0.60 -3.07 15.95
CA ILE A 191 -0.58 -2.38 14.65
C ILE A 191 -1.99 -1.86 14.37
N VAL A 192 -2.15 -0.54 14.30
CA VAL A 192 -3.42 0.10 13.92
C VAL A 192 -3.30 0.64 12.50
N ILE A 193 -4.17 0.17 11.61
CA ILE A 193 -4.19 0.51 10.19
C ILE A 193 -5.62 0.91 9.78
N PRO A 194 -5.82 1.63 8.67
CA PRO A 194 -7.17 1.92 8.21
C PRO A 194 -7.86 0.61 7.80
N MET A 195 -9.20 0.56 7.90
CA MET A 195 -9.94 -0.64 7.50
C MET A 195 -9.66 -1.00 6.04
N TRP A 196 -9.64 0.02 5.18
CA TRP A 196 -9.09 0.00 3.83
C TRP A 196 -8.38 1.32 3.52
N PRO A 197 -7.43 1.35 2.57
CA PRO A 197 -6.83 2.58 2.05
C PRO A 197 -7.88 3.55 1.50
N GLU A 198 -7.64 4.86 1.64
CA GLU A 198 -8.56 5.90 1.17
C GLU A 198 -8.98 5.72 -0.30
N GLY A 199 -10.27 5.93 -0.57
CA GLY A 199 -10.88 5.75 -1.88
C GLY A 199 -11.96 4.68 -1.88
N ASN A 200 -12.50 4.38 -3.08
CA ASN A 200 -13.50 3.33 -3.22
C ASN A 200 -12.86 1.96 -2.91
N PRO A 201 -13.34 1.23 -1.88
CA PRO A 201 -12.75 -0.05 -1.48
C PRO A 201 -12.80 -1.09 -2.60
N ASN A 202 -13.73 -0.99 -3.54
CA ASN A 202 -13.86 -1.92 -4.67
C ASN A 202 -12.98 -1.54 -5.88
N SER A 203 -12.18 -0.47 -5.79
CA SER A 203 -11.30 -0.08 -6.88
C SER A 203 -10.07 -0.99 -6.95
N GLY A 204 -9.60 -1.26 -8.17
CA GLY A 204 -8.38 -2.07 -8.41
C GLY A 204 -7.17 -1.65 -7.57
N PRO A 205 -6.81 -0.35 -7.48
CA PRO A 205 -5.69 0.10 -6.65
C PRO A 205 -5.86 -0.21 -5.16
N VAL A 206 -7.08 -0.06 -4.61
CA VAL A 206 -7.33 -0.35 -3.19
C VAL A 206 -7.26 -1.86 -2.93
N GLN A 207 -7.82 -2.68 -3.83
CA GLN A 207 -7.72 -4.14 -3.75
C GLN A 207 -6.28 -4.64 -3.83
N GLU A 208 -5.44 -4.04 -4.69
CA GLU A 208 -4.01 -4.38 -4.77
C GLU A 208 -3.26 -4.06 -3.46
N ILE A 209 -3.54 -2.91 -2.84
CA ILE A 209 -2.93 -2.57 -1.55
C ILE A 209 -3.37 -3.56 -0.46
N LEU A 210 -4.66 -3.90 -0.40
CA LEU A 210 -5.20 -4.88 0.56
C LEU A 210 -4.60 -6.27 0.36
N PHE A 211 -4.35 -6.65 -0.89
CA PHE A 211 -3.66 -7.88 -1.23
C PHE A 211 -2.24 -7.92 -0.63
N TRP A 212 -1.42 -6.90 -0.89
CA TRP A 212 -0.04 -6.85 -0.34
C TRP A 212 -0.02 -6.76 1.18
N GLN A 213 -0.99 -6.07 1.77
CA GLN A 213 -1.16 -6.02 3.22
C GLN A 213 -1.44 -7.41 3.79
N ARG A 214 -2.31 -8.21 3.15
CA ARG A 214 -2.60 -9.58 3.56
C ARG A 214 -1.38 -10.49 3.45
N GLN A 215 -0.61 -10.40 2.36
CA GLN A 215 0.64 -11.17 2.21
C GLN A 215 1.66 -10.84 3.30
N THR A 216 1.75 -9.56 3.66
CA THR A 216 2.63 -9.10 4.73
C THR A 216 2.17 -9.68 6.08
N MET A 217 0.88 -9.59 6.41
CA MET A 217 0.31 -10.17 7.63
C MET A 217 0.56 -11.68 7.70
N GLN A 218 0.28 -12.42 6.62
CA GLN A 218 0.52 -13.86 6.49
C GLN A 218 1.96 -14.20 6.85
N THR A 219 2.92 -13.56 6.17
CA THR A 219 4.36 -13.82 6.38
C THR A 219 4.78 -13.55 7.83
N MET A 220 4.31 -12.44 8.43
CA MET A 220 4.63 -12.11 9.82
C MET A 220 4.08 -13.16 10.79
N TYR A 221 2.84 -13.60 10.59
CA TYR A 221 2.21 -14.60 11.45
C TYR A 221 2.84 -15.99 11.32
N GLU A 222 3.23 -16.42 10.12
CA GLU A 222 3.95 -17.68 9.91
C GLU A 222 5.28 -17.73 10.67
N VAL A 223 6.06 -16.64 10.63
CA VAL A 223 7.31 -16.50 11.38
C VAL A 223 7.07 -16.63 12.89
N ILE A 224 6.04 -15.95 13.40
CA ILE A 224 5.69 -16.00 14.82
C ILE A 224 5.18 -17.39 15.22
N ALA A 225 4.32 -18.00 14.41
CA ALA A 225 3.79 -19.34 14.66
C ALA A 225 4.91 -20.38 14.70
N ALA A 226 5.89 -20.30 13.77
CA ALA A 226 7.08 -21.14 13.79
C ALA A 226 7.87 -20.95 15.10
N ALA A 227 8.13 -19.71 15.51
CA ALA A 227 8.82 -19.42 16.76
C ALA A 227 8.09 -19.97 17.99
N ILE A 228 6.75 -19.92 18.02
CA ILE A 228 5.94 -20.51 19.09
C ILE A 228 6.10 -22.03 19.11
N ARG A 229 5.99 -22.70 17.95
CA ARG A 229 6.11 -24.16 17.84
C ARG A 229 7.49 -24.67 18.26
N ASP A 230 8.54 -23.92 17.93
CA ASP A 230 9.92 -24.32 18.18
C ASP A 230 10.43 -23.92 19.58
N SER A 231 9.67 -23.10 20.33
CA SER A 231 10.11 -22.61 21.63
C SER A 231 9.98 -23.67 22.72
N PRO A 232 11.07 -24.08 23.38
CA PRO A 232 11.01 -25.01 24.51
C PRO A 232 10.39 -24.38 25.76
N ALA A 233 10.26 -23.05 25.81
CA ALA A 233 9.67 -22.31 26.92
C ALA A 233 8.13 -22.32 26.89
N ILE A 234 7.52 -22.70 25.76
CA ILE A 234 6.08 -22.68 25.56
C ILE A 234 5.61 -24.12 25.40
N ALA A 235 4.68 -24.57 26.25
CA ALA A 235 4.08 -25.88 26.09
C ALA A 235 3.31 -25.95 24.74
N ALA A 236 3.38 -27.09 24.06
CA ALA A 236 2.73 -27.27 22.76
C ALA A 236 1.25 -26.86 22.82
N GLY A 237 0.88 -25.89 21.97
CA GLY A 237 -0.48 -25.36 21.89
C GLY A 237 -0.91 -24.41 23.01
N ALA A 238 0.00 -23.94 23.86
CA ALA A 238 -0.29 -23.04 24.97
C ALA A 238 -0.25 -21.54 24.60
N ALA A 239 0.26 -21.17 23.42
CA ALA A 239 0.29 -19.80 22.93
C ALA A 239 -0.25 -19.70 21.50
N TYR A 240 -0.72 -18.52 21.15
CA TYR A 240 -1.27 -18.17 19.84
C TYR A 240 -0.46 -17.01 19.23
N PRO A 241 -0.33 -16.89 17.89
CA PRO A 241 0.38 -15.75 17.29
C PRO A 241 -0.15 -14.38 17.76
N GLN A 242 -1.46 -14.27 17.98
CA GLN A 242 -2.14 -13.07 18.49
C GLN A 242 -1.92 -12.79 19.99
N ASP A 243 -1.20 -13.65 20.72
CA ASP A 243 -0.67 -13.29 22.05
C ASP A 243 0.49 -12.28 21.93
N TYR A 244 1.09 -12.13 20.74
CA TYR A 244 2.29 -11.31 20.51
C TYR A 244 2.10 -10.23 19.43
N LEU A 245 1.37 -10.51 18.36
CA LEU A 245 1.16 -9.56 17.25
C LEU A 245 -0.33 -9.41 16.96
N ASN A 246 -0.85 -8.19 17.01
CA ASN A 246 -2.25 -7.92 16.71
C ASN A 246 -2.39 -6.74 15.74
N PHE A 247 -3.27 -6.93 14.76
CA PHE A 247 -3.70 -5.88 13.83
C PHE A 247 -5.10 -5.40 14.21
N TYR A 248 -5.29 -4.09 14.14
CA TYR A 248 -6.53 -3.39 14.46
C TYR A 248 -6.84 -2.34 13.40
N CYS A 249 -8.10 -1.92 13.34
CA CYS A 249 -8.53 -0.72 12.66
C CYS A 249 -9.42 0.12 13.57
N LEU A 250 -9.77 1.33 13.13
CA LEU A 250 -10.66 2.22 13.85
C LEU A 250 -12.01 2.36 13.15
N GLY A 251 -13.08 2.41 13.93
CA GLY A 251 -14.44 2.59 13.45
C GLY A 251 -15.26 3.44 14.40
N LYS A 252 -16.32 4.02 13.85
CA LYS A 252 -17.33 4.74 14.64
C LYS A 252 -18.71 4.20 14.27
N ARG A 253 -19.58 4.15 15.27
CA ARG A 253 -21.01 3.92 15.12
C ARG A 253 -21.76 4.88 16.04
N GLU A 254 -22.70 5.64 15.50
CA GLU A 254 -23.43 6.68 16.24
C GLU A 254 -24.91 6.31 16.41
N ALA A 255 -25.44 6.38 17.62
CA ALA A 255 -26.88 6.28 17.83
C ALA A 255 -27.63 7.42 17.10
N ALA A 256 -28.89 7.20 16.73
CA ALA A 256 -29.71 8.25 16.12
C ALA A 256 -30.32 9.15 17.22
N ALA A 257 -30.14 10.48 17.10
CA ALA A 257 -30.64 11.44 18.09
C ALA A 257 -32.17 11.49 18.20
N THR A 258 -32.91 11.34 17.09
CA THR A 258 -34.39 11.22 17.05
C THR A 258 -34.86 10.83 15.64
N ALA A 259 -35.16 9.55 15.38
CA ALA A 259 -36.00 9.17 14.23
C ALA A 259 -36.63 7.79 14.45
N THR A 260 -37.96 7.79 14.50
CA THR A 260 -38.80 6.61 14.23
C THR A 260 -38.37 5.95 12.93
N ARG A 261 -38.10 4.64 12.96
CA ARG A 261 -38.01 3.80 11.75
C ARG A 261 -39.33 3.95 10.98
N SER A 262 -39.37 4.79 9.95
CA SER A 262 -40.50 4.80 9.02
C SER A 262 -40.43 3.49 8.22
N PRO A 263 -41.48 2.64 8.24
CA PRO A 263 -41.51 1.39 7.45
C PRO A 263 -41.74 1.61 5.96
N ASP A 264 -41.95 2.86 5.52
CA ASP A 264 -42.32 3.16 4.15
C ASP A 264 -41.09 3.21 3.24
N GLY A 265 -40.75 2.03 2.70
CA GLY A 265 -39.76 1.86 1.65
C GLY A 265 -39.15 0.47 1.66
N GLY A 266 -39.93 -0.56 1.38
CA GLY A 266 -39.46 -1.94 1.17
C GLY A 266 -38.61 -2.13 -0.09
N GLY A 267 -37.67 -1.22 -0.36
CA GLY A 267 -36.58 -1.42 -1.30
C GLY A 267 -35.28 -1.50 -0.51
N ALA A 268 -34.51 -2.59 -0.70
CA ALA A 268 -33.19 -2.71 -0.11
C ALA A 268 -32.37 -1.44 -0.42
N ALA A 269 -31.74 -0.85 0.60
CA ALA A 269 -30.79 0.24 0.40
C ALA A 269 -29.73 -0.24 -0.59
N SER A 270 -29.75 0.29 -1.81
CA SER A 270 -29.02 -0.29 -2.94
C SER A 270 -27.65 0.32 -3.18
N SER A 271 -27.20 1.24 -2.32
CA SER A 271 -25.90 1.90 -2.47
C SER A 271 -25.14 1.90 -1.16
N ALA A 272 -23.81 1.83 -1.27
CA ALA A 272 -22.88 1.90 -0.15
C ALA A 272 -23.20 3.04 0.84
N ALA A 273 -23.50 4.22 0.31
CA ALA A 273 -23.82 5.38 1.13
C ALA A 273 -25.14 5.24 1.90
N ALA A 274 -26.15 4.59 1.30
CA ALA A 274 -27.42 4.35 1.96
C ALA A 274 -27.27 3.31 3.09
N LEU A 275 -26.48 2.26 2.87
CA LEU A 275 -26.16 1.26 3.89
C LEU A 275 -25.37 1.87 5.05
N ALA A 276 -24.31 2.64 4.78
CA ALA A 276 -23.54 3.31 5.84
C ALA A 276 -24.39 4.27 6.69
N ARG A 277 -25.33 5.00 6.07
CA ARG A 277 -26.33 5.81 6.79
C ARG A 277 -27.31 4.97 7.60
N TRP A 278 -27.80 3.89 7.02
CA TRP A 278 -28.76 2.97 7.64
C TRP A 278 -28.18 2.31 8.89
N HIS A 279 -26.98 1.74 8.77
CA HIS A 279 -26.28 1.08 9.87
C HIS A 279 -25.57 2.07 10.81
N ARG A 280 -25.56 3.36 10.46
CA ARG A 280 -24.98 4.46 11.25
C ARG A 280 -23.50 4.27 11.57
N ARG A 281 -22.75 3.63 10.68
CA ARG A 281 -21.36 3.23 10.90
C ARG A 281 -20.46 3.64 9.73
N PHE A 282 -19.20 3.95 10.04
CA PHE A 282 -18.14 4.10 9.04
C PHE A 282 -16.75 3.93 9.69
N MET A 283 -15.71 3.67 8.90
CA MET A 283 -14.35 3.61 9.44
C MET A 283 -13.88 5.01 9.87
N ILE A 284 -13.06 5.06 10.91
CA ILE A 284 -12.22 6.23 11.18
C ILE A 284 -10.93 5.99 10.39
N TYR A 285 -10.60 6.88 9.47
CA TYR A 285 -9.44 6.68 8.60
C TYR A 285 -8.15 6.95 9.39
N VAL A 286 -7.35 5.91 9.56
CA VAL A 286 -6.04 5.97 10.19
C VAL A 286 -5.04 6.48 9.16
N HIS A 287 -4.80 7.78 9.17
CA HIS A 287 -3.79 8.43 8.35
C HIS A 287 -2.43 8.55 9.07
N SER A 288 -2.38 8.30 10.38
CA SER A 288 -1.17 8.34 11.19
C SER A 288 0.02 7.61 10.57
N LYS A 289 1.22 8.22 10.65
CA LYS A 289 2.50 7.56 10.39
C LYS A 289 3.42 7.75 11.59
N GLY A 290 3.29 6.86 12.57
CA GLY A 290 4.07 6.92 13.79
C GLY A 290 4.30 5.55 14.42
N MET A 291 5.22 5.52 15.38
CA MET A 291 5.61 4.33 16.13
C MET A 291 6.01 4.72 17.54
N ILE A 292 5.55 3.97 18.55
CA ILE A 292 5.98 4.11 19.94
C ILE A 292 6.68 2.80 20.35
N VAL A 293 7.84 2.91 20.96
CA VAL A 293 8.64 1.77 21.41
C VAL A 293 8.94 1.90 22.90
N ASP A 294 8.58 0.87 23.66
CA ASP A 294 8.84 0.72 25.10
C ASP A 294 8.35 1.87 26.00
N ASP A 295 7.38 2.67 25.54
CA ASP A 295 6.94 3.93 26.15
C ASP A 295 8.07 4.99 26.32
N ASP A 296 9.19 4.79 25.63
CA ASP A 296 10.44 5.58 25.75
C ASP A 296 10.73 6.41 24.50
N TYR A 297 10.52 5.81 23.32
CA TYR A 297 10.89 6.38 22.03
C TYR A 297 9.67 6.51 21.13
N VAL A 298 9.56 7.63 20.40
CA VAL A 298 8.47 7.89 19.47
C VAL A 298 9.02 8.34 18.11
N ILE A 299 8.43 7.83 17.03
CA ILE A 299 8.61 8.33 15.66
C ILE A 299 7.29 8.93 15.20
N ILE A 300 7.33 10.14 14.62
CA ILE A 300 6.20 10.81 13.97
C ILE A 300 6.69 11.41 12.65
N GLY A 301 5.96 11.18 11.55
CA GLY A 301 6.35 11.72 10.26
C GLY A 301 5.30 11.55 9.17
N SER A 302 5.75 11.60 7.92
CA SER A 302 4.92 11.43 6.73
C SER A 302 5.03 10.04 6.08
N ALA A 303 6.07 9.27 6.45
CA ALA A 303 6.43 8.01 5.80
C ALA A 303 5.50 6.85 6.19
N ASN A 304 4.76 6.32 5.22
CA ASN A 304 3.99 5.09 5.41
C ASN A 304 4.92 3.87 5.50
N ILE A 305 4.47 2.77 6.11
CA ILE A 305 5.21 1.50 6.08
C ILE A 305 4.92 0.80 4.76
N ASN A 306 5.51 1.30 3.68
CA ASN A 306 5.49 0.69 2.36
C ASN A 306 6.73 1.07 1.56
N GLN A 307 6.93 0.40 0.44
CA GLN A 307 8.09 0.65 -0.40
C GLN A 307 8.08 2.06 -1.02
N ARG A 308 6.91 2.68 -1.25
CA ARG A 308 6.80 4.05 -1.81
C ARG A 308 7.44 5.08 -0.88
N SER A 309 7.23 4.97 0.43
CA SER A 309 7.78 5.90 1.43
C SER A 309 9.19 5.52 1.88
N LEU A 310 9.46 4.23 2.13
CA LEU A 310 10.70 3.79 2.79
C LEU A 310 11.86 3.48 1.83
N ALA A 311 11.62 3.45 0.51
CA ALA A 311 12.69 3.22 -0.46
C ALA A 311 13.75 4.33 -0.53
N GLY A 312 13.43 5.54 -0.04
CA GLY A 312 14.27 6.73 -0.18
C GLY A 312 14.23 7.36 -1.58
N SER A 313 14.27 6.56 -2.64
CA SER A 313 14.32 7.00 -4.03
C SER A 313 12.96 7.17 -4.73
N ARG A 314 11.86 7.14 -3.97
CA ARG A 314 10.47 7.18 -4.48
C ARG A 314 9.78 8.47 -4.01
N ASP A 315 8.83 8.37 -3.08
CA ASP A 315 8.23 9.58 -2.49
C ASP A 315 9.22 10.22 -1.51
N THR A 316 9.28 11.55 -1.49
CA THR A 316 10.10 12.24 -0.48
C THR A 316 9.33 12.33 0.83
N GLU A 317 9.92 11.84 1.91
CA GLU A 317 9.32 11.78 3.25
C GLU A 317 10.20 12.48 4.29
N ILE A 318 9.61 12.80 5.45
CA ILE A 318 10.29 13.36 6.62
C ILE A 318 9.67 12.77 7.89
N ALA A 319 10.50 12.52 8.90
CA ALA A 319 10.05 12.06 10.21
C ALA A 319 10.97 12.59 11.30
N VAL A 320 10.47 12.60 12.53
CA VAL A 320 11.26 12.84 13.74
C VAL A 320 11.15 11.61 14.62
N GLY A 321 12.30 11.14 15.10
CA GLY A 321 12.38 10.18 16.19
C GLY A 321 12.93 10.86 17.44
N ALA A 322 12.30 10.65 18.59
CA ALA A 322 12.66 11.35 19.81
C ALA A 322 12.44 10.51 21.08
N TYR A 323 13.23 10.80 22.11
CA TYR A 323 13.08 10.24 23.46
C TYR A 323 13.49 11.22 24.55
N GLN A 324 13.02 10.97 25.78
CA GLN A 324 13.42 11.71 26.98
C GLN A 324 14.43 10.89 27.79
N PRO A 325 15.67 11.35 27.98
CA PRO A 325 16.73 10.56 28.64
C PRO A 325 16.40 10.20 30.09
N HIS A 326 15.63 11.03 30.81
CA HIS A 326 15.22 10.80 32.21
C HIS A 326 14.05 9.85 32.40
N HIS A 327 13.30 9.57 31.34
CA HIS A 327 12.05 8.82 31.42
C HIS A 327 12.17 7.42 30.82
N ARG A 328 13.41 6.93 30.62
CA ARG A 328 13.64 5.59 30.08
C ARG A 328 13.14 4.50 31.02
N HIS A 329 12.63 3.42 30.45
CA HIS A 329 12.10 2.24 31.12
C HIS A 329 13.07 1.66 32.18
N ARG A 330 14.39 1.85 32.00
CA ARG A 330 15.43 1.40 32.94
C ARG A 330 15.48 2.18 34.27
N HIS A 331 14.87 3.36 34.35
CA HIS A 331 14.97 4.26 35.51
C HIS A 331 13.64 4.44 36.27
N ARG A 332 12.49 4.51 35.58
CA ARG A 332 11.14 4.49 36.17
C ARG A 332 10.13 4.00 35.12
N ARG A 333 9.28 3.03 35.46
CA ARG A 333 8.13 2.64 34.61
C ARG A 333 7.06 3.74 34.67
N GLY A 334 6.71 4.28 33.50
CA GLY A 334 5.64 5.25 33.33
C GLY A 334 5.97 6.65 33.86
N GLY A 335 5.56 7.68 33.11
CA GLY A 335 5.63 9.08 33.56
C GLY A 335 6.33 10.05 32.61
N GLY A 336 6.90 9.58 31.50
CA GLY A 336 7.33 10.45 30.39
C GLY A 336 6.16 10.92 29.51
N LYS A 337 6.40 11.90 28.65
CA LYS A 337 5.40 12.38 27.68
C LYS A 337 5.08 11.32 26.62
N VAL A 338 6.02 10.43 26.28
CA VAL A 338 5.76 9.30 25.35
C VAL A 338 4.76 8.32 25.95
N TYR A 339 4.98 7.86 27.18
CA TYR A 339 4.01 7.08 27.98
C TYR A 339 2.64 7.77 28.05
N GLY A 340 2.61 9.06 28.41
CA GLY A 340 1.37 9.82 28.52
C GLY A 340 0.63 9.95 27.19
N TYR A 341 1.36 10.13 26.09
CA TYR A 341 0.79 10.21 24.75
C TYR A 341 0.22 8.87 24.29
N ARG A 342 0.93 7.76 24.54
CA ARG A 342 0.42 6.41 24.27
C ARG A 342 -0.86 6.11 25.05
N LEU A 343 -0.92 6.49 26.33
CA LEU A 343 -2.14 6.38 27.14
C LEU A 343 -3.28 7.25 26.60
N SER A 344 -3.00 8.47 26.15
CA SER A 344 -4.01 9.34 25.54
C SER A 344 -4.59 8.74 24.27
N LEU A 345 -3.76 8.14 23.42
CA LEU A 345 -4.22 7.39 22.23
C LEU A 345 -5.07 6.19 22.66
N TRP A 346 -4.64 5.44 23.67
CA TRP A 346 -5.41 4.30 24.17
C TRP A 346 -6.74 4.71 24.78
N GLU A 347 -6.84 5.85 25.46
CA GLU A 347 -8.12 6.38 25.94
C GLU A 347 -9.05 6.77 24.79
N GLU A 348 -8.53 7.39 23.74
CA GLU A 348 -9.29 7.63 22.51
C GLU A 348 -9.77 6.32 21.87
N HIS A 349 -8.89 5.34 21.71
CA HIS A 349 -9.19 4.12 20.95
C HIS A 349 -9.98 3.07 21.74
N LEU A 350 -9.72 2.90 23.03
CA LEU A 350 -10.32 1.85 23.86
C LEU A 350 -11.47 2.38 24.73
N GLY A 351 -11.66 3.71 24.79
CA GLY A 351 -12.73 4.35 25.55
C GLY A 351 -12.26 4.98 26.87
N ASP A 352 -13.15 5.78 27.45
CA ASP A 352 -12.84 6.62 28.61
C ASP A 352 -12.39 5.80 29.83
N GLY A 353 -11.29 6.21 30.45
CA GLY A 353 -10.85 5.66 31.72
C GLY A 353 -10.03 4.39 31.68
N VAL A 354 -9.68 3.88 30.50
CA VAL A 354 -8.72 2.75 30.36
C VAL A 354 -7.37 3.06 30.98
N GLY A 355 -6.95 4.33 31.03
CA GLY A 355 -5.71 4.73 31.69
C GLY A 355 -5.66 4.45 33.20
N ARG A 356 -6.80 4.10 33.82
CA ARG A 356 -6.88 3.68 35.23
C ARG A 356 -6.71 2.17 35.43
N TRP A 357 -6.72 1.38 34.36
CA TRP A 357 -6.60 -0.07 34.47
C TRP A 357 -5.11 -0.46 34.64
N PRO A 358 -4.77 -1.24 35.68
CA PRO A 358 -3.37 -1.60 35.96
C PRO A 358 -2.64 -2.24 34.77
N GLU A 359 -3.35 -3.04 33.97
CA GLU A 359 -2.84 -3.75 32.80
C GLU A 359 -2.31 -2.78 31.74
N MET A 360 -2.90 -1.58 31.61
CA MET A 360 -2.52 -0.58 30.60
C MET A 360 -1.17 0.09 30.88
N SER A 361 -0.59 -0.16 32.05
CA SER A 361 0.76 0.26 32.42
C SER A 361 1.83 -0.75 32.02
N SER A 362 1.45 -1.91 31.48
CA SER A 362 2.37 -2.97 31.03
C SER A 362 1.88 -3.55 29.70
N PRO A 363 2.03 -2.80 28.60
CA PRO A 363 1.54 -3.20 27.27
C PRO A 363 2.18 -4.49 26.74
N GLU A 364 3.33 -4.92 27.27
CA GLU A 364 3.94 -6.20 26.92
C GLU A 364 3.25 -7.41 27.57
N SER A 365 2.41 -7.17 28.58
CA SER A 365 1.81 -8.24 29.39
C SER A 365 0.64 -8.91 28.66
N LYS A 366 0.48 -10.23 28.87
CA LYS A 366 -0.66 -10.97 28.32
C LYS A 366 -2.00 -10.42 28.80
N ALA A 367 -2.09 -9.98 30.06
CA ALA A 367 -3.31 -9.37 30.59
C ALA A 367 -3.71 -8.11 29.82
N CYS A 368 -2.73 -7.29 29.42
CA CYS A 368 -2.98 -6.12 28.60
C CYS A 368 -3.43 -6.49 27.18
N VAL A 369 -2.70 -7.40 26.51
CA VAL A 369 -3.06 -7.90 25.17
C VAL A 369 -4.48 -8.48 25.16
N ASP A 370 -4.81 -9.33 26.14
CA ASP A 370 -6.13 -9.94 26.27
C ASP A 370 -7.22 -8.89 26.44
N ARG A 371 -6.99 -7.86 27.28
CA ARG A 371 -7.97 -6.79 27.50
C ARG A 371 -8.19 -5.92 26.27
N VAL A 372 -7.12 -5.57 25.56
CA VAL A 372 -7.21 -4.81 24.29
C VAL A 372 -7.97 -5.63 23.24
N ASN A 373 -7.66 -6.92 23.13
CA ASN A 373 -8.32 -7.83 22.20
C ASN A 373 -9.81 -8.03 22.53
N GLU A 374 -10.17 -8.15 23.80
CA GLU A 374 -11.56 -8.27 24.24
C GLU A 374 -12.41 -7.08 23.77
N ILE A 375 -11.91 -5.85 23.96
CA ILE A 375 -12.59 -4.63 23.51
C ILE A 375 -12.66 -4.59 21.98
N ALA A 376 -11.54 -4.90 21.31
CA ALA A 376 -11.47 -4.86 19.85
C ALA A 376 -12.41 -5.88 19.18
N ASP A 377 -12.54 -7.08 19.75
CA ASP A 377 -13.41 -8.15 19.27
C ASP A 377 -14.89 -7.84 19.56
N GLU A 378 -15.19 -7.28 20.74
CA GLU A 378 -16.52 -6.76 21.09
C GLU A 378 -16.96 -5.63 20.15
N ASN A 379 -16.09 -4.65 19.93
CA ASN A 379 -16.36 -3.53 19.04
C ASN A 379 -16.53 -3.99 17.59
N TRP A 380 -15.72 -4.92 17.11
CA TRP A 380 -15.94 -5.48 15.77
C TRP A 380 -17.33 -6.12 15.65
N ARG A 381 -17.73 -6.91 16.65
CA ARG A 381 -19.08 -7.52 16.68
C ARG A 381 -20.19 -6.47 16.68
N ARG A 382 -20.10 -5.46 17.54
CA ARG A 382 -21.04 -4.32 17.59
C ARG A 382 -21.03 -3.53 16.30
N TYR A 383 -19.87 -3.37 15.67
CA TYR A 383 -19.74 -2.66 14.40
C TYR A 383 -20.47 -3.41 13.30
N THR A 384 -20.35 -4.74 13.23
CA THR A 384 -20.96 -5.60 12.21
C THR A 384 -22.42 -6.01 12.45
N ASP A 385 -23.02 -5.67 13.60
CA ASP A 385 -24.41 -6.03 13.91
C ASP A 385 -25.41 -5.26 13.00
N ASP A 386 -26.15 -5.97 12.16
CA ASP A 386 -27.14 -5.39 11.24
C ASP A 386 -28.52 -5.18 11.87
N GLU A 387 -28.80 -5.84 12.98
CA GLU A 387 -30.09 -5.79 13.65
C GLU A 387 -30.18 -4.62 14.63
N ARG A 388 -29.07 -4.33 15.33
CA ARG A 388 -29.01 -3.34 16.41
C ARG A 388 -27.92 -2.32 16.16
N VAL A 389 -28.29 -1.05 16.26
CA VAL A 389 -27.33 0.06 16.29
C VAL A 389 -26.93 0.27 17.74
N VAL A 390 -25.74 -0.23 18.09
CA VAL A 390 -25.12 -0.06 19.41
C VAL A 390 -23.82 0.70 19.22
N GLU A 391 -23.58 1.69 20.07
CA GLU A 391 -22.32 2.44 20.05
C GLU A 391 -21.15 1.57 20.48
N LEU A 392 -19.97 1.88 19.95
CA LEU A 392 -18.73 1.19 20.28
C LEU A 392 -18.20 1.69 21.63
N GLU A 393 -17.43 0.84 22.30
CA GLU A 393 -16.60 1.25 23.45
C GLU A 393 -15.27 1.80 22.92
N GLY A 394 -15.14 3.13 22.85
CA GLY A 394 -14.05 3.73 22.09
C GLY A 394 -14.24 3.50 20.58
N HIS A 395 -13.15 3.19 19.88
CA HIS A 395 -13.09 3.11 18.42
C HIS A 395 -12.29 1.90 17.87
N LEU A 396 -11.48 1.25 18.71
CA LEU A 396 -10.58 0.17 18.28
C LEU A 396 -11.38 -1.08 17.94
N MET A 397 -11.12 -1.65 16.77
CA MET A 397 -11.73 -2.90 16.31
C MET A 397 -10.65 -3.86 15.88
N ARG A 398 -10.91 -5.16 16.04
CA ARG A 398 -10.08 -6.21 15.46
C ARG A 398 -10.02 -6.01 13.95
N TYR A 399 -8.83 -6.05 13.37
CA TYR A 399 -8.71 -6.06 11.91
C TYR A 399 -9.34 -7.35 11.36
N PRO A 400 -10.19 -7.32 10.31
CA PRO A 400 -11.04 -8.44 9.90
C PRO A 400 -10.28 -9.58 9.19
N VAL A 401 -9.31 -10.16 9.88
CA VAL A 401 -8.48 -11.28 9.46
C VAL A 401 -8.48 -12.32 10.58
N ALA A 402 -8.92 -13.53 10.25
CA ALA A 402 -8.83 -14.69 11.12
C ALA A 402 -7.43 -15.29 10.98
N VAL A 403 -6.76 -15.52 12.11
CA VAL A 403 -5.42 -16.10 12.15
C VAL A 403 -5.52 -17.43 12.86
N ASP A 404 -5.00 -18.50 12.28
CA ASP A 404 -4.95 -19.81 12.93
C ASP A 404 -3.67 -20.02 13.77
N ARG A 405 -3.49 -21.21 14.35
CA ARG A 405 -2.30 -21.55 15.15
C ARG A 405 -1.03 -21.65 14.33
N ASP A 406 -1.16 -21.93 13.04
CA ASP A 406 -0.03 -22.11 12.14
C ASP A 406 0.41 -20.81 11.47
N GLY A 407 -0.33 -19.73 11.72
CA GLY A 407 -0.07 -18.39 11.19
C GLY A 407 -0.84 -18.11 9.90
N LYS A 408 -1.75 -18.99 9.48
CA LYS A 408 -2.61 -18.77 8.32
C LYS A 408 -3.60 -17.65 8.61
N ALA A 409 -3.55 -16.60 7.79
CA ALA A 409 -4.31 -15.37 7.88
C ALA A 409 -5.34 -15.32 6.75
N GLU A 410 -6.60 -15.63 7.06
CA GLU A 410 -7.71 -15.63 6.12
C GLU A 410 -8.67 -14.46 6.40
N ALA A 411 -9.53 -14.12 5.44
CA ALA A 411 -10.61 -13.18 5.71
C ALA A 411 -11.51 -13.73 6.83
N ALA A 412 -11.81 -12.91 7.84
CA ALA A 412 -12.68 -13.35 8.92
C ALA A 412 -14.11 -13.63 8.39
N ALA A 413 -14.65 -14.81 8.70
CA ALA A 413 -16.01 -15.17 8.32
C ALA A 413 -17.03 -14.35 9.15
N GLY A 414 -17.89 -13.61 8.46
CA GLY A 414 -19.02 -12.90 9.07
C GLY A 414 -18.72 -11.44 9.40
N GLY A 415 -19.18 -10.54 8.52
CA GLY A 415 -19.21 -9.11 8.78
C GLY A 415 -19.73 -8.35 7.56
N SER A 416 -21.02 -8.07 7.53
CA SER A 416 -21.68 -7.22 6.53
C SER A 416 -21.17 -5.77 6.51
N ALA A 417 -20.37 -5.33 7.49
CA ALA A 417 -19.91 -3.94 7.57
C ALA A 417 -18.90 -3.53 6.50
N ALA A 418 -18.04 -4.44 6.03
CA ALA A 418 -17.27 -4.22 4.80
C ALA A 418 -18.19 -4.22 3.56
N ALA A 419 -19.30 -4.94 3.65
CA ALA A 419 -20.34 -5.01 2.63
C ALA A 419 -21.34 -3.83 2.66
N ASP A 420 -21.27 -2.93 3.65
CA ASP A 420 -22.03 -1.67 3.62
C ASP A 420 -21.41 -0.64 2.69
N VAL A 421 -20.12 -0.78 2.40
CA VAL A 421 -19.40 0.10 1.47
C VAL A 421 -19.09 -0.63 0.16
N ALA A 422 -19.23 -1.95 0.16
CA ALA A 422 -19.44 -2.69 -1.07
C ALA A 422 -20.90 -2.48 -1.50
N ASP A 423 -21.13 -1.92 -2.69
CA ASP A 423 -22.27 -2.46 -3.44
C ASP A 423 -22.05 -3.98 -3.41
N HIS A 424 -23.02 -4.75 -2.89
CA HIS A 424 -22.96 -6.20 -2.94
C HIS A 424 -22.45 -6.57 -4.33
N PRO A 425 -21.23 -7.11 -4.47
CA PRO A 425 -20.84 -7.62 -5.75
C PRO A 425 -21.81 -8.76 -6.02
N PRO A 426 -22.62 -8.70 -7.08
CA PRO A 426 -23.41 -9.86 -7.43
C PRO A 426 -22.44 -10.90 -7.97
N ARG A 427 -21.70 -11.67 -7.14
CA ARG A 427 -20.53 -12.47 -7.59
C ARG A 427 -19.78 -11.72 -8.69
N MET A 428 -19.02 -10.65 -8.38
CA MET A 428 -18.62 -9.57 -9.31
C MET A 428 -17.87 -10.04 -10.58
N THR A 429 -18.61 -10.72 -11.44
CA THR A 429 -18.26 -11.17 -12.76
C THR A 429 -18.65 -10.00 -13.62
N THR A 430 -17.75 -9.03 -13.72
CA THR A 430 -17.96 -7.88 -14.58
C THR A 430 -17.46 -8.23 -15.98
N VAL A 431 -18.10 -7.65 -16.99
CA VAL A 431 -17.62 -7.77 -18.37
C VAL A 431 -17.04 -6.43 -18.79
N SER A 432 -15.72 -6.30 -18.79
CA SER A 432 -15.08 -5.12 -19.37
C SER A 432 -15.03 -5.23 -20.89
N LYS A 433 -15.08 -4.08 -21.54
CA LYS A 433 -15.14 -3.98 -23.01
C LYS A 433 -13.92 -3.22 -23.49
N HIS A 434 -13.10 -3.90 -24.28
CA HIS A 434 -11.86 -3.37 -24.83
C HIS A 434 -12.03 -3.16 -26.33
N TYR A 435 -11.87 -1.92 -26.76
CA TYR A 435 -12.09 -1.52 -28.15
C TYR A 435 -10.77 -1.20 -28.84
N PHE A 436 -10.67 -1.55 -30.13
CA PHE A 436 -9.50 -1.26 -30.95
C PHE A 436 -9.93 -0.71 -32.32
N GLY A 437 -9.22 0.30 -32.82
CA GLY A 437 -9.60 1.06 -34.02
C GLY A 437 -10.28 2.42 -33.70
N GLY A 438 -10.24 3.34 -34.67
CA GLY A 438 -10.82 4.69 -34.61
C GLY A 438 -9.99 5.75 -33.87
N ALA A 439 -9.82 6.93 -34.49
CA ALA A 439 -9.09 8.06 -33.88
C ALA A 439 -9.94 8.94 -32.95
N SER A 440 -11.26 8.72 -32.87
CA SER A 440 -12.16 9.60 -32.10
C SER A 440 -13.55 8.97 -31.83
N SER A 441 -13.87 8.75 -30.55
CA SER A 441 -15.18 8.36 -29.95
C SER A 441 -15.54 6.86 -29.91
N GLU A 442 -16.34 6.49 -28.88
CA GLU A 442 -16.87 5.14 -28.57
C GLU A 442 -17.69 4.46 -29.69
N ARG A 443 -17.92 5.15 -30.81
CA ARG A 443 -18.84 4.70 -31.87
C ARG A 443 -18.17 4.25 -33.16
N ASP A 444 -16.84 4.29 -33.25
CA ASP A 444 -16.09 3.99 -34.48
C ASP A 444 -14.90 3.07 -34.16
N HIS A 445 -15.17 1.80 -33.85
CA HIS A 445 -14.16 0.80 -33.49
C HIS A 445 -14.21 -0.39 -34.44
N ASP A 446 -13.03 -0.83 -34.90
CA ASP A 446 -12.88 -1.96 -35.83
C ASP A 446 -12.96 -3.32 -35.11
N LEU A 447 -12.61 -3.35 -33.82
CA LEU A 447 -12.53 -4.56 -33.02
C LEU A 447 -13.05 -4.30 -31.60
N ARG A 448 -13.74 -5.29 -31.03
CA ARG A 448 -14.15 -5.32 -29.62
C ARG A 448 -13.83 -6.68 -29.02
N VAL A 449 -13.28 -6.67 -27.81
CA VAL A 449 -13.07 -7.84 -26.97
C VAL A 449 -13.77 -7.61 -25.64
N ASP A 450 -14.60 -8.55 -25.23
CA ASP A 450 -15.32 -8.54 -23.96
C ASP A 450 -14.63 -9.49 -22.98
N ILE A 451 -14.18 -9.01 -21.82
CA ILE A 451 -13.42 -9.81 -20.86
C ILE A 451 -14.25 -10.01 -19.61
N ILE A 452 -14.35 -11.25 -19.17
CA ILE A 452 -14.93 -11.59 -17.86
C ILE A 452 -13.85 -11.39 -16.80
N GLU A 453 -14.13 -10.51 -15.84
CA GLU A 453 -13.24 -10.21 -14.72
C GLU A 453 -13.93 -10.58 -13.41
N ASN A 454 -13.22 -11.29 -12.54
CA ASN A 454 -13.63 -11.62 -11.18
C ASN A 454 -12.59 -11.05 -10.20
N ILE A 455 -13.00 -10.07 -9.40
CA ILE A 455 -12.11 -9.33 -8.48
C ILE A 455 -11.92 -10.09 -7.15
N GLU A 456 -12.72 -11.12 -6.88
CA GLU A 456 -12.69 -11.87 -5.61
C GLU A 456 -11.70 -13.05 -5.59
N GLU A 457 -11.25 -13.52 -6.75
CA GLU A 457 -10.43 -14.75 -6.91
C GLU A 457 -9.06 -14.46 -7.56
N ASP A 458 -8.18 -15.48 -7.60
CA ASP A 458 -6.73 -15.45 -7.90
C ASP A 458 -6.22 -14.42 -8.94
N TYR A 459 -4.91 -14.10 -8.89
CA TYR A 459 -4.17 -13.12 -9.72
C TYR A 459 -4.51 -13.08 -11.24
N GLY A 460 -5.02 -14.19 -11.80
CA GLY A 460 -5.36 -14.34 -13.23
C GLY A 460 -6.74 -13.82 -13.63
N MET A 461 -7.59 -13.34 -12.71
CA MET A 461 -9.00 -13.07 -13.00
C MET A 461 -9.34 -11.59 -13.26
N PHE A 462 -8.35 -10.71 -13.39
CA PHE A 462 -8.51 -9.27 -13.71
C PHE A 462 -7.58 -8.82 -14.86
N VAL A 463 -7.97 -7.77 -15.60
CA VAL A 463 -7.19 -7.23 -16.73
C VAL A 463 -6.13 -6.23 -16.24
N TRP A 464 -4.88 -6.68 -16.21
CA TRP A 464 -3.73 -5.84 -15.87
C TRP A 464 -3.41 -4.78 -16.96
N PRO A 465 -2.87 -3.60 -16.60
CA PRO A 465 -2.45 -2.57 -17.57
C PRO A 465 -1.50 -3.09 -18.67
N CYS A 466 -0.58 -3.99 -18.31
CA CYS A 466 0.32 -4.68 -19.25
C CYS A 466 -0.45 -5.45 -20.33
N SER A 467 -1.58 -6.06 -19.96
CA SER A 467 -2.46 -6.82 -20.86
C SER A 467 -3.11 -5.91 -21.91
N VAL A 468 -3.60 -4.74 -21.49
CA VAL A 468 -4.16 -3.73 -22.41
C VAL A 468 -3.11 -3.20 -23.38
N ILE A 469 -1.89 -2.94 -22.90
CA ILE A 469 -0.77 -2.46 -23.72
C ILE A 469 -0.33 -3.51 -24.74
N LEU A 470 -0.18 -4.77 -24.31
CA LEU A 470 0.23 -5.85 -25.21
C LEU A 470 -0.85 -6.13 -26.26
N ALA A 471 -2.13 -6.10 -25.87
CA ALA A 471 -3.24 -6.24 -26.79
C ALA A 471 -3.28 -5.11 -27.84
N GLU A 472 -3.00 -3.87 -27.44
CA GLU A 472 -2.87 -2.74 -28.39
C GLU A 472 -1.69 -2.95 -29.34
N TYR A 473 -0.56 -3.45 -28.83
CA TYR A 473 0.59 -3.77 -29.68
C TYR A 473 0.23 -4.84 -30.73
N VAL A 474 -0.46 -5.91 -30.32
CA VAL A 474 -0.95 -6.96 -31.24
C VAL A 474 -1.87 -6.36 -32.30
N TRP A 475 -2.82 -5.52 -31.90
CA TRP A 475 -3.75 -4.85 -32.82
C TRP A 475 -3.04 -3.97 -33.85
N GLN A 476 -2.12 -3.10 -33.42
CA GLN A 476 -1.40 -2.19 -34.31
C GLN A 476 -0.46 -2.94 -35.26
N ASN A 477 0.00 -4.14 -34.87
CA ASN A 477 0.86 -5.01 -35.66
C ASN A 477 0.11 -6.20 -36.26
N LYS A 478 -1.22 -6.10 -36.44
CA LYS A 478 -2.10 -7.22 -36.85
C LYS A 478 -1.61 -8.06 -38.03
N SER A 479 -0.99 -7.44 -39.05
CA SER A 479 -0.43 -8.15 -40.20
C SER A 479 0.66 -9.16 -39.84
N ARG A 480 1.37 -8.94 -38.73
CA ARG A 480 2.39 -9.85 -38.19
C ARG A 480 1.76 -11.10 -37.54
N PHE A 481 0.55 -10.96 -37.02
CA PHE A 481 -0.14 -12.01 -36.26
C PHE A 481 -1.09 -12.85 -37.14
N THR A 482 -1.61 -12.29 -38.23
CA THR A 482 -2.48 -13.01 -39.16
C THR A 482 -1.79 -14.27 -39.71
N GLY A 483 -2.39 -15.44 -39.46
CA GLY A 483 -1.90 -16.75 -39.89
C GLY A 483 -0.72 -17.30 -39.07
N SER A 484 -0.29 -16.61 -38.00
CA SER A 484 0.77 -17.09 -37.10
C SER A 484 0.22 -18.00 -36.01
N ARG A 485 1.06 -18.89 -35.48
CA ARG A 485 0.80 -19.67 -34.26
C ARG A 485 1.26 -18.88 -33.04
N VAL A 486 0.34 -18.60 -32.12
CA VAL A 486 0.59 -17.79 -30.93
C VAL A 486 0.37 -18.63 -29.68
N VAL A 487 1.33 -18.62 -28.76
CA VAL A 487 1.17 -19.17 -27.41
C VAL A 487 1.20 -18.01 -26.41
N GLU A 488 0.17 -17.84 -25.60
CA GLU A 488 0.20 -16.87 -24.49
C GLU A 488 0.50 -17.59 -23.18
N LEU A 489 1.58 -17.19 -22.51
CA LEU A 489 2.00 -17.68 -21.20
C LEU A 489 1.41 -16.80 -20.09
N GLY A 490 0.81 -17.41 -19.08
CA GLY A 490 0.16 -16.68 -17.98
C GLY A 490 -0.98 -15.80 -18.48
N ALA A 491 -1.87 -16.39 -19.28
CA ALA A 491 -2.89 -15.65 -20.01
C ALA A 491 -3.85 -14.91 -19.07
N GLY A 492 -4.14 -15.44 -17.87
CA GLY A 492 -5.10 -14.88 -16.93
C GLY A 492 -6.46 -14.64 -17.59
N THR A 493 -6.78 -13.38 -17.87
CA THR A 493 -8.00 -12.96 -18.57
C THR A 493 -7.93 -13.05 -20.10
N SER A 494 -6.76 -13.34 -20.67
CA SER A 494 -6.46 -13.65 -22.08
C SER A 494 -6.65 -12.54 -23.13
N LEU A 495 -6.75 -11.27 -22.71
CA LEU A 495 -6.99 -10.15 -23.64
C LEU A 495 -6.02 -10.08 -24.85
N PRO A 496 -4.68 -10.21 -24.71
CA PRO A 496 -3.75 -10.14 -25.83
C PRO A 496 -3.93 -11.29 -26.82
N GLY A 497 -4.06 -12.53 -26.32
CA GLY A 497 -4.31 -13.70 -27.14
C GLY A 497 -5.67 -13.67 -27.84
N LEU A 498 -6.71 -13.12 -27.22
CA LEU A 498 -8.01 -12.92 -27.86
C LEU A 498 -7.94 -11.90 -29.00
N VAL A 499 -7.17 -10.81 -28.84
CA VAL A 499 -6.91 -9.88 -29.94
C VAL A 499 -6.14 -10.57 -31.06
N ALA A 500 -5.11 -11.37 -30.73
CA ALA A 500 -4.35 -12.16 -31.70
C ALA A 500 -5.27 -13.11 -32.50
N ALA A 501 -6.17 -13.82 -31.82
CA ALA A 501 -7.14 -14.71 -32.45
C ALA A 501 -8.07 -13.96 -33.40
N LYS A 502 -8.62 -12.80 -32.97
CA LYS A 502 -9.52 -12.01 -33.83
C LYS A 502 -8.83 -11.37 -35.03
N VAL A 503 -7.52 -11.16 -34.99
CA VAL A 503 -6.75 -10.71 -36.17
C VAL A 503 -6.26 -11.88 -37.06
N GLY A 504 -6.66 -13.11 -36.73
CA GLY A 504 -6.47 -14.30 -37.56
C GLY A 504 -5.29 -15.18 -37.18
N ALA A 505 -4.76 -15.10 -35.95
CA ALA A 505 -3.77 -16.05 -35.45
C ALA A 505 -4.41 -17.36 -34.98
N ASP A 506 -3.64 -18.45 -35.00
CA ASP A 506 -3.95 -19.71 -34.33
C ASP A 506 -3.41 -19.65 -32.90
N VAL A 507 -4.29 -19.56 -31.90
CA VAL A 507 -3.91 -19.17 -30.53
C VAL A 507 -4.10 -20.31 -29.54
N THR A 508 -3.04 -20.59 -28.78
CA THR A 508 -3.07 -21.40 -27.57
C THR A 508 -2.88 -20.52 -26.34
N LEU A 509 -3.88 -20.48 -25.46
CA LEU A 509 -3.87 -19.73 -24.20
C LEU A 509 -3.48 -20.66 -23.07
N THR A 510 -2.45 -20.29 -22.30
CA THR A 510 -1.93 -21.13 -21.22
C THR A 510 -1.89 -20.41 -19.88
N ASP A 511 -2.19 -21.16 -18.83
CA ASP A 511 -2.06 -20.71 -17.44
C ASP A 511 -1.75 -21.91 -16.53
N ILE A 512 -1.53 -21.67 -15.24
CA ILE A 512 -1.09 -22.68 -14.26
C ILE A 512 -2.00 -23.91 -14.30
N ALA A 513 -1.42 -25.09 -14.49
CA ALA A 513 -2.16 -26.31 -14.82
C ALA A 513 -3.19 -26.73 -13.76
N HIS A 514 -2.87 -26.49 -12.48
CA HIS A 514 -3.75 -26.82 -11.36
C HIS A 514 -4.78 -25.72 -11.04
N ASN A 515 -4.70 -24.54 -11.67
CA ASN A 515 -5.70 -23.49 -11.50
C ASN A 515 -6.87 -23.67 -12.49
N THR A 516 -7.75 -24.62 -12.15
CA THR A 516 -8.91 -24.94 -13.01
C THR A 516 -9.88 -23.78 -13.18
N GLU A 517 -9.93 -22.84 -12.24
CA GLU A 517 -10.83 -21.70 -12.29
C GLU A 517 -10.42 -20.72 -13.39
N VAL A 518 -9.15 -20.29 -13.41
CA VAL A 518 -8.59 -19.42 -14.45
C VAL A 518 -8.74 -20.08 -15.83
N LEU A 519 -8.41 -21.37 -15.96
CA LEU A 519 -8.59 -22.10 -17.22
C LEU A 519 -10.05 -22.15 -17.68
N ASN A 520 -11.01 -22.27 -16.76
CA ASN A 520 -12.44 -22.23 -17.08
C ASN A 520 -12.89 -20.81 -17.48
N ASN A 521 -12.37 -19.78 -16.83
CA ASN A 521 -12.62 -18.39 -17.21
C ASN A 521 -12.14 -18.11 -18.62
N ILE A 522 -10.91 -18.51 -18.97
CA ILE A 522 -10.36 -18.37 -20.32
C ILE A 522 -11.29 -19.00 -21.36
N ARG A 523 -11.80 -20.22 -21.10
CA ARG A 523 -12.77 -20.90 -22.00
C ARG A 523 -14.06 -20.10 -22.14
N GLN A 524 -14.59 -19.56 -21.05
CA GLN A 524 -15.81 -18.73 -21.07
C GLN A 524 -15.58 -17.43 -21.86
N VAL A 525 -14.44 -16.77 -21.68
CA VAL A 525 -14.10 -15.54 -22.40
C VAL A 525 -13.89 -15.81 -23.89
N CYS A 526 -13.28 -16.94 -24.28
CA CYS A 526 -13.20 -17.36 -25.68
C CYS A 526 -14.59 -17.51 -26.31
N SER A 527 -15.49 -18.21 -25.62
CA SER A 527 -16.88 -18.38 -26.05
C SER A 527 -17.62 -17.04 -26.15
N LEU A 528 -17.44 -16.14 -25.16
CA LEU A 528 -18.04 -14.81 -25.14
C LEU A 528 -17.63 -13.98 -26.36
N ASN A 529 -16.38 -14.13 -26.81
CA ASN A 529 -15.82 -13.40 -27.92
C ASN A 529 -16.00 -14.07 -29.29
N ASN A 530 -16.64 -15.24 -29.34
CA ASN A 530 -16.76 -16.08 -30.55
C ASN A 530 -15.41 -16.38 -31.22
N VAL A 531 -14.39 -16.69 -30.41
CA VAL A 531 -13.08 -17.10 -30.90
C VAL A 531 -12.78 -18.54 -30.47
N ASN A 532 -12.12 -19.28 -31.34
CA ASN A 532 -11.75 -20.66 -31.09
C ASN A 532 -10.24 -20.73 -30.77
N CYS A 533 -9.91 -20.59 -29.49
CA CYS A 533 -8.54 -20.75 -29.00
C CYS A 533 -8.40 -22.10 -28.29
N THR A 534 -7.22 -22.72 -28.41
CA THR A 534 -6.87 -23.88 -27.57
C THR A 534 -6.55 -23.38 -26.17
N VAL A 535 -7.11 -24.02 -25.13
CA VAL A 535 -6.85 -23.65 -23.72
C VAL A 535 -6.17 -24.81 -23.02
N LEU A 536 -4.96 -24.56 -22.51
CA LEU A 536 -4.07 -25.59 -21.98
C LEU A 536 -3.49 -25.18 -20.62
N GLY A 537 -3.41 -26.14 -19.68
CA GLY A 537 -2.68 -25.95 -18.44
C GLY A 537 -1.18 -26.12 -18.66
N LEU A 538 -0.38 -25.13 -18.30
CA LEU A 538 1.08 -25.12 -18.39
C LEU A 538 1.67 -24.38 -17.20
N THR A 539 2.28 -25.11 -16.28
CA THR A 539 3.06 -24.53 -15.18
C THR A 539 4.48 -24.25 -15.69
N TRP A 540 4.99 -23.03 -15.47
CA TRP A 540 6.35 -22.71 -15.88
C TRP A 540 7.38 -23.56 -15.13
N GLY A 541 8.42 -24.01 -15.83
CA GLY A 541 9.48 -24.86 -15.29
C GLY A 541 9.11 -26.35 -15.20
N GLU A 542 7.88 -26.73 -15.59
CA GLU A 542 7.44 -28.12 -15.65
C GLU A 542 7.37 -28.60 -17.11
N TRP A 543 7.89 -29.79 -17.39
CA TRP A 543 7.93 -30.39 -18.73
C TRP A 543 6.95 -31.56 -18.84
N ASP A 544 5.65 -31.23 -18.89
CA ASP A 544 4.58 -32.21 -19.08
C ASP A 544 4.29 -32.45 -20.58
N GLU A 545 3.62 -33.56 -20.94
CA GLU A 545 3.29 -33.91 -22.34
C GLU A 545 2.82 -32.72 -23.20
N PRO A 546 1.94 -31.82 -22.74
CA PRO A 546 1.40 -30.76 -23.59
C PRO A 546 2.40 -29.72 -24.09
N ILE A 547 3.51 -29.46 -23.38
CA ILE A 547 4.47 -28.42 -23.79
C ILE A 547 5.27 -28.86 -25.02
N PHE A 548 5.48 -30.17 -25.20
CA PHE A 548 6.28 -30.73 -26.30
C PHE A 548 5.58 -30.61 -27.67
N ASP A 549 4.26 -30.46 -27.68
CA ASP A 549 3.48 -30.27 -28.91
C ASP A 549 3.40 -28.79 -29.34
N LEU A 550 3.81 -27.85 -28.48
CA LEU A 550 3.74 -26.42 -28.76
C LEU A 550 4.90 -25.96 -29.65
N HIS A 551 4.54 -25.35 -30.78
CA HIS A 551 5.51 -24.81 -31.74
C HIS A 551 5.12 -23.37 -32.15
N PRO A 552 5.15 -22.38 -31.24
CA PRO A 552 4.71 -21.01 -31.53
C PRO A 552 5.62 -20.28 -32.51
N ASP A 553 5.04 -19.43 -33.37
CA ASP A 553 5.79 -18.40 -34.10
C ASP A 553 5.96 -17.13 -33.24
N VAL A 554 5.02 -16.88 -32.32
CA VAL A 554 5.08 -15.80 -31.33
C VAL A 554 4.62 -16.31 -29.96
N ILE A 555 5.39 -16.01 -28.93
CA ILE A 555 5.00 -16.20 -27.53
C ILE A 555 4.58 -14.83 -26.98
N LEU A 556 3.43 -14.75 -26.33
CA LEU A 556 2.95 -13.56 -25.63
C LEU A 556 3.02 -13.77 -24.11
N GLY A 557 3.23 -12.70 -23.35
CA GLY A 557 3.08 -12.72 -21.90
C GLY A 557 2.85 -11.33 -21.34
N ALA A 558 1.71 -11.09 -20.71
CA ALA A 558 1.38 -9.80 -20.11
C ALA A 558 1.58 -9.82 -18.60
N ASP A 559 2.44 -8.92 -18.09
CA ASP A 559 2.88 -8.81 -16.70
C ASP A 559 3.44 -10.09 -16.06
N VAL A 560 3.93 -11.04 -16.84
CA VAL A 560 4.46 -12.34 -16.36
C VAL A 560 5.70 -12.21 -15.45
N PHE A 561 6.27 -11.02 -15.31
CA PHE A 561 7.34 -10.70 -14.34
C PHE A 561 6.76 -10.13 -13.02
N TYR A 562 5.71 -10.76 -12.50
CA TYR A 562 5.05 -10.30 -11.27
C TYR A 562 5.66 -10.88 -9.98
N ASP A 563 6.22 -12.09 -10.02
CA ASP A 563 6.85 -12.79 -8.89
C ASP A 563 8.28 -13.23 -9.25
N SER A 564 9.27 -12.63 -8.59
CA SER A 564 10.69 -12.91 -8.86
C SER A 564 11.08 -14.36 -8.60
N ALA A 565 10.36 -15.10 -7.74
CA ALA A 565 10.61 -16.51 -7.50
C ALA A 565 10.29 -17.38 -8.73
N LYS A 566 9.46 -16.88 -9.65
CA LYS A 566 9.02 -17.58 -10.86
C LYS A 566 9.80 -17.21 -12.12
N PHE A 567 10.72 -16.24 -12.03
CA PHE A 567 11.39 -15.74 -13.24
C PHE A 567 12.25 -16.82 -13.90
N ASP A 568 13.01 -17.59 -13.13
CA ASP A 568 13.88 -18.61 -13.72
C ASP A 568 13.08 -19.70 -14.45
N ASP A 569 11.99 -20.17 -13.82
CA ASP A 569 11.05 -21.13 -14.41
C ASP A 569 10.39 -20.60 -15.69
N LEU A 570 9.98 -19.33 -15.68
CA LEU A 570 9.43 -18.65 -16.86
C LEU A 570 10.46 -18.59 -17.99
N PHE A 571 11.70 -18.16 -17.69
CA PHE A 571 12.75 -18.06 -18.69
C PHE A 571 13.17 -19.44 -19.23
N ALA A 572 13.19 -20.47 -18.39
CA ALA A 572 13.40 -21.86 -18.81
C ALA A 572 12.32 -22.30 -19.83
N THR A 573 11.06 -22.01 -19.51
CA THR A 573 9.89 -22.33 -20.35
C THR A 573 9.95 -21.59 -21.69
N VAL A 574 10.20 -20.28 -21.66
CA VAL A 574 10.34 -19.45 -22.86
C VAL A 574 11.46 -19.96 -23.75
N THR A 575 12.62 -20.26 -23.16
CA THR A 575 13.80 -20.76 -23.90
C THR A 575 13.48 -22.08 -24.58
N PHE A 576 12.88 -23.03 -23.87
CA PHE A 576 12.45 -24.31 -24.43
C PHE A 576 11.49 -24.14 -25.63
N LEU A 577 10.49 -23.27 -25.52
CA LEU A 577 9.55 -23.01 -26.62
C LEU A 577 10.24 -22.36 -27.83
N LEU A 578 11.17 -21.44 -27.60
CA LEU A 578 11.94 -20.81 -28.67
C LEU A 578 12.91 -21.79 -29.35
N GLU A 579 13.52 -22.72 -28.60
CA GLU A 579 14.44 -23.72 -29.15
C GLU A 579 13.74 -24.69 -30.09
N ASN A 580 12.51 -25.08 -29.74
CA ASN A 580 11.67 -25.96 -30.55
C ASN A 580 10.98 -25.22 -31.71
N SER A 581 11.04 -23.89 -31.77
CA SER A 581 10.37 -23.06 -32.77
C SER A 581 11.32 -22.09 -33.47
N PRO A 582 12.05 -22.55 -34.52
CA PRO A 582 13.04 -21.72 -35.19
C PRO A 582 12.47 -20.41 -35.74
N GLY A 583 12.98 -19.28 -35.26
CA GLY A 583 12.57 -17.94 -35.71
C GLY A 583 11.42 -17.33 -34.90
N ALA A 584 10.93 -18.06 -33.88
CA ALA A 584 9.96 -17.52 -32.94
C ALA A 584 10.54 -16.40 -32.08
N VAL A 585 9.65 -15.58 -31.52
CA VAL A 585 10.00 -14.52 -30.56
C VAL A 585 9.07 -14.56 -29.36
N PHE A 586 9.55 -14.07 -28.23
CA PHE A 586 8.75 -13.79 -27.05
C PHE A 586 8.52 -12.29 -26.90
N ILE A 587 7.26 -11.87 -26.92
CA ILE A 587 6.86 -10.47 -26.77
C ILE A 587 6.12 -10.34 -25.45
N THR A 588 6.69 -9.56 -24.53
CA THR A 588 6.11 -9.36 -23.20
C THR A 588 6.04 -7.90 -22.82
N THR A 589 4.97 -7.55 -22.12
CA THR A 589 4.84 -6.29 -21.41
C THR A 589 4.98 -6.54 -19.92
N TYR A 590 5.66 -5.66 -19.21
CA TYR A 590 5.83 -5.81 -17.76
C TYR A 590 5.97 -4.47 -17.07
N HIS A 591 5.50 -4.41 -15.82
CA HIS A 591 5.78 -3.27 -14.97
C HIS A 591 7.27 -3.20 -14.65
N ASN A 592 7.85 -2.02 -14.87
CA ASN A 592 9.21 -1.70 -14.49
C ASN A 592 9.29 -1.58 -12.96
N ARG A 593 9.46 -2.74 -12.31
CA ARG A 593 9.63 -2.93 -10.87
C ARG A 593 11.13 -2.96 -10.56
N SER A 594 11.52 -2.83 -9.30
CA SER A 594 12.91 -2.68 -8.84
C SER A 594 13.90 -3.84 -9.20
N GLY A 595 13.52 -4.80 -10.06
CA GLY A 595 14.28 -5.98 -10.47
C GLY A 595 14.80 -6.00 -11.92
N HIS A 596 14.89 -4.86 -12.64
CA HIS A 596 15.37 -4.84 -14.05
C HIS A 596 16.70 -5.53 -14.29
N HIS A 597 17.63 -5.41 -13.34
CA HIS A 597 18.94 -6.05 -13.43
C HIS A 597 18.85 -7.58 -13.44
N LEU A 598 17.79 -8.16 -12.87
CA LEU A 598 17.57 -9.61 -12.88
C LEU A 598 17.07 -10.10 -14.24
N ILE A 599 16.25 -9.32 -14.96
CA ILE A 599 15.73 -9.71 -16.29
C ILE A 599 16.87 -9.76 -17.30
N GLU A 600 17.74 -8.73 -17.34
CA GLU A 600 18.92 -8.71 -18.22
C GLU A 600 19.86 -9.88 -17.92
N PHE A 601 20.11 -10.15 -16.64
CA PHE A 601 20.91 -11.29 -16.20
C PHE A 601 20.30 -12.63 -16.65
N LEU A 602 19.00 -12.83 -16.43
CA LEU A 602 18.32 -14.07 -16.80
C LEU A 602 18.26 -14.27 -18.32
N MET A 603 18.09 -13.19 -19.10
CA MET A 603 18.20 -13.28 -20.55
C MET A 603 19.58 -13.80 -20.97
N VAL A 604 20.66 -13.29 -20.39
CA VAL A 604 22.01 -13.80 -20.66
C VAL A 604 22.17 -15.24 -20.19
N LYS A 605 21.73 -15.57 -18.96
CA LYS A 605 21.79 -16.93 -18.38
C LYS A 605 21.14 -17.97 -19.32
N TRP A 606 20.00 -17.63 -19.89
CA TRP A 606 19.20 -18.51 -20.72
C TRP A 606 19.48 -18.37 -22.23
N GLY A 607 20.55 -17.67 -22.62
CA GLY A 607 20.96 -17.56 -24.03
C GLY A 607 19.96 -16.78 -24.89
N LEU A 608 19.34 -15.75 -24.33
CA LEU A 608 18.35 -14.89 -24.97
C LEU A 608 18.89 -13.48 -25.19
N LYS A 609 18.37 -12.80 -26.20
CA LYS A 609 18.67 -11.40 -26.50
C LYS A 609 17.44 -10.55 -26.72
N CYS A 610 17.56 -9.27 -26.36
CA CYS A 610 16.54 -8.26 -26.61
C CYS A 610 16.64 -7.79 -28.06
N LEU A 611 15.57 -7.96 -28.83
CA LEU A 611 15.43 -7.43 -30.19
C LEU A 611 14.81 -6.03 -30.20
N LYS A 612 13.93 -5.74 -29.24
CA LYS A 612 13.21 -4.48 -29.16
C LYS A 612 12.85 -4.18 -27.71
N LEU A 613 13.00 -2.92 -27.30
CA LEU A 613 12.53 -2.40 -26.03
C LEU A 613 11.80 -1.07 -26.29
N LEU A 614 10.53 -0.99 -25.90
CA LEU A 614 9.68 0.18 -26.06
C LEU A 614 9.07 0.59 -24.73
N ASP A 615 8.91 1.89 -24.54
CA ASP A 615 7.97 2.42 -23.54
C ASP A 615 6.54 2.04 -23.96
N GLY A 616 5.83 1.31 -23.09
CA GLY A 616 4.48 0.81 -23.35
C GLY A 616 3.46 1.91 -23.64
N PHE A 617 3.70 3.13 -23.16
CA PHE A 617 2.82 4.28 -23.42
C PHE A 617 3.12 4.98 -24.74
N SER A 618 4.28 4.74 -25.36
CA SER A 618 4.73 5.47 -26.55
C SER A 618 3.89 5.23 -27.80
N PHE A 619 3.14 4.12 -27.85
CA PHE A 619 2.29 3.73 -28.98
C PHE A 619 0.80 3.62 -28.61
N LEU A 620 0.43 3.84 -27.36
CA LEU A 620 -0.97 3.78 -26.93
C LEU A 620 -1.78 4.96 -27.50
N PRO A 621 -3.01 4.73 -27.99
CA PRO A 621 -3.94 5.82 -28.27
C PRO A 621 -4.18 6.69 -27.03
N LEU A 622 -4.28 8.01 -27.21
CA LEU A 622 -4.41 8.99 -26.11
C LEU A 622 -5.55 8.66 -25.13
N CYS A 623 -6.67 8.14 -25.62
CA CYS A 623 -7.80 7.75 -24.78
C CYS A 623 -7.47 6.59 -23.83
N LYS A 624 -6.69 5.60 -24.29
CA LYS A 624 -6.23 4.47 -23.46
C LYS A 624 -5.07 4.87 -22.57
N ALA A 625 -4.16 5.71 -23.07
CA ALA A 625 -3.05 6.22 -22.28
C ALA A 625 -3.53 7.05 -21.08
N ALA A 626 -4.62 7.81 -21.22
CA ALA A 626 -5.20 8.59 -20.13
C ALA A 626 -5.86 7.75 -19.03
N SER A 627 -6.30 6.53 -19.34
CA SER A 627 -6.96 5.61 -18.39
C SER A 627 -6.01 4.62 -17.73
N LEU A 628 -4.74 4.55 -18.16
CA LEU A 628 -3.75 3.61 -17.64
C LEU A 628 -2.68 4.35 -16.83
N GLN A 629 -2.11 3.68 -15.83
CA GLN A 629 -1.04 4.20 -15.00
C GLN A 629 0.06 3.14 -14.84
N GLY A 630 1.31 3.57 -14.68
CA GLY A 630 2.44 2.68 -14.46
C GLY A 630 3.69 3.08 -15.24
N ASN A 631 4.81 2.41 -14.95
CA ASN A 631 5.98 2.37 -15.82
C ASN A 631 5.99 0.99 -16.46
N ILE A 632 5.57 0.88 -17.71
CA ILE A 632 5.41 -0.41 -18.38
C ILE A 632 6.32 -0.41 -19.60
N GLN A 633 7.12 -1.46 -19.72
CA GLN A 633 7.99 -1.68 -20.87
C GLN A 633 7.39 -2.81 -21.70
N LEU A 634 7.49 -2.69 -23.03
CA LEU A 634 7.30 -3.79 -23.95
C LEU A 634 8.68 -4.25 -24.44
N VAL A 635 8.95 -5.54 -24.34
CA VAL A 635 10.21 -6.12 -24.79
C VAL A 635 9.95 -7.30 -25.73
N GLU A 636 10.77 -7.41 -26.76
CA GLU A 636 10.77 -8.51 -27.71
C GLU A 636 12.09 -9.27 -27.57
N ILE A 637 12.01 -10.57 -27.32
CA ILE A 637 13.12 -11.45 -26.95
C ILE A 637 13.20 -12.58 -27.96
N ALA A 638 14.41 -13.00 -28.31
CA ALA A 638 14.66 -14.18 -29.13
C ALA A 638 15.91 -14.93 -28.65
N LEU A 639 16.09 -16.17 -29.13
CA LEU A 639 17.30 -16.95 -28.90
C LEU A 639 18.54 -16.26 -29.48
N ASP A 640 19.62 -16.25 -28.71
CA ASP A 640 20.90 -15.73 -29.13
C ASP A 640 21.78 -16.81 -29.75
N LYS A 641 21.60 -17.02 -31.07
CA LYS A 641 22.34 -18.02 -31.85
C LYS A 641 23.85 -17.77 -31.95
N GLU A 642 24.36 -16.61 -31.52
CA GLU A 642 25.78 -16.27 -31.56
C GLU A 642 26.53 -16.67 -30.28
N ASN A 643 25.83 -17.12 -29.23
CA ASN A 643 26.43 -17.51 -27.94
C ASN A 643 25.85 -18.84 -27.42
N PRO A 644 26.17 -20.00 -28.05
CA PRO A 644 25.39 -21.22 -27.86
C PRO A 644 25.58 -21.94 -26.51
N THR A 645 26.56 -21.58 -25.69
CA THR A 645 26.82 -22.27 -24.41
C THR A 645 27.66 -21.42 -23.46
N CYS A 646 27.10 -20.97 -22.34
CA CYS A 646 27.88 -20.89 -21.11
C CYS A 646 27.85 -22.31 -20.51
N SER A 647 28.92 -23.08 -20.69
CA SER A 647 29.01 -24.42 -20.13
C SER A 647 28.80 -24.39 -18.61
N LEU A 648 28.10 -25.41 -18.08
CA LEU A 648 27.77 -25.70 -16.68
C LEU A 648 28.95 -25.70 -15.66
N ALA A 649 30.13 -25.19 -16.02
CA ALA A 649 31.35 -25.21 -15.20
C ALA A 649 31.66 -23.87 -14.48
N GLU A 650 30.92 -22.79 -14.74
CA GLU A 650 31.21 -21.46 -14.12
C GLU A 650 30.09 -20.93 -13.22
N GLN A 651 29.24 -21.79 -12.66
CA GLN A 651 28.12 -21.39 -11.78
C GLN A 651 28.39 -21.51 -10.27
N GLU A 652 29.61 -21.84 -9.85
CA GLU A 652 30.03 -21.58 -8.46
C GLU A 652 30.88 -20.32 -8.44
N ILE A 653 30.49 -19.37 -7.59
CA ILE A 653 31.03 -18.02 -7.38
C ILE A 653 30.24 -16.92 -8.11
N LEU A 654 29.09 -16.56 -7.52
CA LEU A 654 28.76 -15.17 -7.14
C LEU A 654 27.58 -15.12 -6.18
#